data_AF-A0A1G6I621-F1
#
_entry.id   AF-A0A1G6I621-F1
#
_cell.length_a   1.000
_cell.length_b   1.000
_cell.length_c   1.000
_cell.angle_alpha   90.00
_cell.angle_beta   90.00
_cell.angle_gamma   90.00
#
_symmetry.space_group_name_H-M   'P 1'
#
loop_
_entity.id
_entity.type
_entity.pdbx_description
1 polymer ?
#
loop_
_entity_poly.entity_id
_entity_poly.type
_entity_poly.pdbx_seq_one_letter_code
_entity_poly.pdbx_strand_id
1 'polypeptide(L)'
;MVTRVGGRVRDRHAREQSETGTNVGGDLYGIFAPHYFERRTHEITIYENASPSNAADRILTLVVKPQWWMYGTNFRFGFIGRRDGDPAGPTAVALYGDNGGMKRLPVGMLRDGQDLKTPIANYGSLGEDPDSNYDTDLNVPPQDGEFVLVKQITTLPRLNRGLRAGDLVEFELGIFLAGKQGNALGRFNYYADVITYKVGTTGVQPWFRGGCCDAAAIPWDTKLLPSEALAGGAMMTLHEDTSNEPEMQLLQVSPNIAGRNIQPFVEGRRLFHSSFLTGAHVEAGNPTLFNTLAGRAGPKFQEAACIQCHTNNGKSSPALNTPLANMVVLTGDADASGGVTVDRRFGGRIWQGLVTDAGKTYDGRNGVLKVTGYRNTDGKYPDGTAYTLQTPIYALTDVNGNSLPMPERMSVRASPHLVGMGLLEAVPESALAALARASASDPDGTAGRLQIVPDAHNPTIPRVGRFGWKATSSTVQQQTVDALNGDMGVTTSLLPKHFCGRAMPDGGCRAADANSPELGDTDVKLITHYLSLLGVPARRHFAGQQYLGVPAPTIVDQLASNPGAVTAAEQAERTAQDRVARGGQLFAQARCTSCHAASLTTGGAHKFAELRNQLIHPYTDLLLHDMGAGLADNYPQGKASGAEWRTAPLWGLGLLASIDPQTRYLHDGRARSIEEAILWHGGQGSAARDRFKAMPADDRKQLIEFVKSL
;
A
#
# COMPACT_ATOMS: atom_id res chain seq x y z
N MET A 1 -30.08 2.93 5.57
CA MET A 1 -28.64 2.76 5.86
C MET A 1 -27.85 3.69 4.95
N VAL A 2 -26.68 4.18 5.37
CA VAL A 2 -25.89 5.13 4.58
C VAL A 2 -24.44 4.67 4.53
N THR A 3 -23.89 4.57 3.33
CA THR A 3 -22.47 4.30 3.07
C THR A 3 -21.85 5.52 2.41
N ARG A 4 -20.72 6.01 2.92
CA ARG A 4 -20.00 7.16 2.36
C ARG A 4 -18.57 6.75 2.04
N VAL A 5 -18.20 6.82 0.77
CA VAL A 5 -16.85 6.50 0.28
C VAL A 5 -16.36 7.61 -0.63
N GLY A 6 -15.05 7.74 -0.73
CA GLY A 6 -14.36 8.58 -1.70
C GLY A 6 -13.84 7.72 -2.83
N GLY A 7 -13.62 8.34 -3.97
CA GLY A 7 -13.08 7.66 -5.13
C GLY A 7 -12.22 8.61 -5.95
N ARG A 8 -11.32 7.97 -6.70
CA ARG A 8 -10.73 8.51 -7.92
C ARG A 8 -10.90 7.40 -8.96
N VAL A 9 -11.06 7.75 -10.22
CA VAL A 9 -10.98 6.73 -11.28
C VAL A 9 -9.53 6.19 -11.34
N ARG A 10 -9.40 4.88 -11.51
CA ARG A 10 -8.12 4.16 -11.35
C ARG A 10 -7.72 3.36 -12.58
N ASP A 11 -8.69 2.76 -13.26
CA ASP A 11 -8.43 1.79 -14.32
C ASP A 11 -8.94 2.31 -15.65
N ARG A 12 -8.25 1.98 -16.75
CA ARG A 12 -8.82 2.14 -18.09
C ARG A 12 -9.77 0.96 -18.31
N HIS A 13 -11.04 1.17 -17.98
CA HIS A 13 -12.13 0.19 -18.09
C HIS A 13 -11.84 -1.09 -17.27
N ALA A 14 -12.28 -1.12 -16.01
CA ALA A 14 -11.90 -2.13 -14.99
C ALA A 14 -12.21 -3.61 -15.34
N ARG A 15 -12.81 -3.87 -16.51
CA ARG A 15 -13.11 -5.21 -17.05
C ARG A 15 -12.48 -5.49 -18.42
N GLU A 16 -11.76 -4.54 -19.03
CA GLU A 16 -10.98 -4.76 -20.25
C GLU A 16 -9.54 -5.14 -19.87
N GLN A 17 -9.05 -6.27 -20.39
CA GLN A 17 -7.61 -6.57 -20.31
C GLN A 17 -6.86 -5.66 -21.27
N SER A 18 -5.62 -5.29 -20.93
CA SER A 18 -4.73 -4.61 -21.87
C SER A 18 -4.57 -5.47 -23.13
N GLU A 19 -5.01 -5.00 -24.30
CA GLU A 19 -4.74 -5.72 -25.54
C GLU A 19 -3.24 -5.63 -25.86
N THR A 20 -2.55 -6.76 -26.05
CA THR A 20 -1.19 -6.75 -26.62
C THR A 20 -1.20 -6.04 -27.98
N GLY A 21 -0.40 -4.98 -28.10
CA GLY A 21 -0.19 -4.30 -29.37
C GLY A 21 -1.09 -3.08 -29.61
N THR A 22 -2.13 -2.84 -28.79
CA THR A 22 -2.83 -1.55 -28.83
C THR A 22 -2.12 -0.54 -27.94
N ASN A 23 -0.92 -0.17 -28.37
CA ASN A 23 -0.48 1.21 -28.25
C ASN A 23 -1.43 2.06 -29.12
N VAL A 24 -2.68 2.29 -28.67
CA VAL A 24 -3.49 3.37 -29.25
C VAL A 24 -2.83 4.67 -28.80
N GLY A 25 -1.75 5.05 -29.50
CA GLY A 25 -0.92 6.21 -29.22
C GLY A 25 0.36 6.00 -28.39
N GLY A 26 0.79 4.78 -28.09
CA GLY A 26 2.04 4.54 -27.34
C GLY A 26 1.94 4.61 -25.81
N ASP A 27 0.73 4.48 -25.25
CA ASP A 27 0.50 4.55 -23.81
C ASP A 27 0.60 3.18 -23.15
N LEU A 28 1.72 2.93 -22.49
CA LEU A 28 1.74 1.98 -21.39
C LEU A 28 0.85 2.51 -20.27
N TYR A 29 0.08 1.64 -19.63
CA TYR A 29 -0.70 1.90 -18.41
C TYR A 29 0.17 2.41 -17.23
N GLY A 30 1.50 2.36 -17.41
CA GLY A 30 2.51 2.78 -16.46
C GLY A 30 2.37 4.22 -15.98
N ILE A 31 2.26 4.34 -14.65
CA ILE A 31 2.57 5.53 -13.86
C ILE A 31 1.72 6.75 -14.25
N PHE A 32 0.47 6.76 -13.82
CA PHE A 32 -0.31 7.98 -13.92
C PHE A 32 0.16 9.02 -12.90
N ALA A 33 0.62 10.13 -13.47
CA ALA A 33 0.95 11.36 -12.78
C ALA A 33 -0.09 11.73 -11.72
N PRO A 34 0.26 11.86 -10.42
CA PRO A 34 -0.59 12.44 -9.38
C PRO A 34 -1.28 13.69 -9.86
N HIS A 35 -0.59 14.57 -10.59
CA HIS A 35 -1.18 15.78 -11.16
C HIS A 35 -2.41 15.53 -12.03
N TYR A 36 -2.42 14.42 -12.77
CA TYR A 36 -3.55 14.05 -13.59
C TYR A 36 -4.77 13.72 -12.74
N PHE A 37 -4.60 13.01 -11.63
CA PHE A 37 -5.72 12.58 -10.78
C PHE A 37 -5.98 13.48 -9.56
N GLU A 38 -5.08 14.41 -9.26
CA GLU A 38 -5.12 15.31 -8.11
C GLU A 38 -6.42 16.12 -8.05
N ARG A 39 -7.04 16.37 -9.20
CA ARG A 39 -8.30 17.14 -9.31
C ARG A 39 -9.44 16.32 -9.89
N ARG A 40 -9.47 15.02 -9.59
CA ARG A 40 -10.46 14.07 -10.14
C ARG A 40 -11.02 13.14 -9.07
N THR A 41 -11.09 13.68 -7.87
CA THR A 41 -11.61 13.04 -6.68
C THR A 41 -13.10 13.36 -6.52
N HIS A 42 -13.83 12.42 -5.94
CA HIS A 42 -15.26 12.55 -5.70
C HIS A 42 -15.66 11.80 -4.43
N GLU A 43 -16.78 12.23 -3.86
CA GLU A 43 -17.47 11.49 -2.80
C GLU A 43 -18.67 10.77 -3.39
N ILE A 44 -18.90 9.54 -2.93
CA ILE A 44 -20.08 8.74 -3.23
C ILE A 44 -20.79 8.46 -1.92
N THR A 45 -22.06 8.85 -1.85
CA THR A 45 -22.98 8.45 -0.77
C THR A 45 -24.04 7.51 -1.32
N ILE A 46 -24.12 6.31 -0.76
CA ILE A 46 -25.14 5.31 -1.08
C ILE A 46 -26.17 5.31 0.05
N TYR A 47 -27.37 5.80 -0.24
CA TYR A 47 -28.53 5.66 0.64
C TYR A 47 -29.28 4.40 0.28
N GLU A 48 -29.48 3.53 1.27
CA GLU A 48 -30.33 2.35 1.14
C GLU A 48 -31.60 2.54 1.98
N ASN A 49 -32.75 2.52 1.30
CA ASN A 49 -34.07 2.67 1.90
C ASN A 49 -34.96 1.49 1.55
N ALA A 50 -35.97 1.21 2.38
CA ALA A 50 -37.08 0.35 1.98
C ALA A 50 -37.91 1.05 0.89
N SER A 51 -38.43 0.29 -0.07
CA SER A 51 -39.36 0.84 -1.06
C SER A 51 -40.67 1.24 -0.36
N PRO A 52 -41.22 2.45 -0.61
CA PRO A 52 -42.51 2.86 -0.07
C PRO A 52 -43.68 1.98 -0.54
N SER A 53 -43.57 1.36 -1.71
CA SER A 53 -44.61 0.50 -2.28
C SER A 53 -44.52 -0.95 -1.81
N ASN A 54 -43.34 -1.40 -1.38
CA ASN A 54 -43.11 -2.76 -0.89
C ASN A 54 -41.92 -2.77 0.08
N ALA A 55 -42.18 -2.96 1.38
CA ALA A 55 -41.12 -2.92 2.40
C ALA A 55 -40.05 -4.02 2.25
N ALA A 56 -40.35 -5.09 1.52
CA ALA A 56 -39.39 -6.15 1.20
C ALA A 56 -38.39 -5.73 0.11
N ASP A 57 -38.76 -4.77 -0.73
CA ASP A 57 -37.90 -4.24 -1.77
C ASP A 57 -37.06 -3.07 -1.23
N ARG A 58 -35.95 -2.81 -1.89
CA ARG A 58 -34.98 -1.76 -1.56
C ARG A 58 -34.88 -0.74 -2.68
N ILE A 59 -34.53 0.48 -2.30
CA ILE A 59 -34.17 1.56 -3.21
C ILE A 59 -32.78 2.02 -2.81
N LEU A 60 -31.85 1.99 -3.77
CA LEU A 60 -30.54 2.61 -3.62
C LEU A 60 -30.59 3.99 -4.27
N THR A 61 -30.25 5.03 -3.53
CA THR A 61 -29.96 6.36 -4.09
C THR A 61 -28.48 6.62 -3.96
N LEU A 62 -27.79 6.66 -5.08
CA LEU A 62 -26.38 7.01 -5.16
C LEU A 62 -26.29 8.52 -5.41
N VAL A 63 -25.45 9.18 -4.63
CA VAL A 63 -25.15 10.59 -4.74
C VAL A 63 -23.65 10.73 -4.96
N VAL A 64 -23.26 11.34 -6.07
CA VAL A 64 -21.87 11.63 -6.39
C VAL A 64 -21.66 13.14 -6.27
N LYS A 65 -20.72 13.54 -5.42
CA LYS A 65 -20.25 14.91 -5.25
C LYS A 65 -18.79 15.01 -5.69
N PRO A 66 -18.51 15.48 -6.91
CA PRO A 66 -17.15 15.75 -7.34
C PRO A 66 -16.51 16.84 -6.48
N GLN A 67 -15.27 16.65 -6.05
CA GLN A 67 -14.50 17.68 -5.35
C GLN A 67 -13.87 18.68 -6.34
N TRP A 68 -13.90 18.33 -7.62
CA TRP A 68 -13.40 19.09 -8.75
C TRP A 68 -14.28 18.82 -9.97
N TRP A 69 -14.27 19.73 -10.95
CA TRP A 69 -14.99 19.53 -12.20
C TRP A 69 -14.49 18.28 -12.92
N MET A 70 -15.44 17.39 -13.23
CA MET A 70 -15.19 16.18 -14.02
C MET A 70 -15.66 16.39 -15.44
N TYR A 71 -14.98 15.76 -16.38
CA TYR A 71 -15.34 15.83 -17.79
C TYR A 71 -16.05 14.55 -18.21
N GLY A 72 -17.14 14.65 -19.00
CA GLY A 72 -17.87 13.51 -19.57
C GLY A 72 -18.12 12.39 -18.56
N THR A 73 -18.95 12.63 -17.56
CA THR A 73 -19.25 11.63 -16.52
C THR A 73 -20.30 10.65 -17.02
N ASN A 74 -19.90 9.39 -17.19
CA ASN A 74 -20.84 8.29 -17.44
C ASN A 74 -20.85 7.36 -16.24
N PHE A 75 -21.91 7.43 -15.43
CA PHE A 75 -22.16 6.43 -14.40
C PHE A 75 -22.86 5.23 -15.02
N ARG A 76 -22.11 4.16 -15.18
CA ARG A 76 -22.63 2.89 -15.66
C ARG A 76 -23.05 2.04 -14.47
N PHE A 77 -24.21 1.43 -14.64
CA PHE A 77 -24.77 0.53 -13.65
C PHE A 77 -24.78 -0.90 -14.19
N GLY A 78 -24.09 -1.78 -13.49
CA GLY A 78 -24.02 -3.20 -13.76
C GLY A 78 -24.70 -3.99 -12.65
N PHE A 79 -25.33 -5.10 -13.00
CA PHE A 79 -25.91 -5.95 -11.97
C PHE A 79 -25.61 -7.41 -12.23
N ILE A 80 -25.29 -8.12 -11.14
CA ILE A 80 -25.21 -9.56 -11.11
C ILE A 80 -26.45 -10.09 -10.39
N GLY A 81 -27.26 -10.81 -11.17
CA GLY A 81 -28.49 -11.56 -10.89
C GLY A 81 -28.72 -12.25 -9.55
N ARG A 82 -27.83 -12.19 -8.57
CA ARG A 82 -27.69 -13.26 -7.60
C ARG A 82 -27.31 -12.75 -6.22
N ARG A 83 -27.97 -13.30 -5.22
CA ARG A 83 -27.50 -13.24 -3.84
C ARG A 83 -26.27 -14.13 -3.73
N ASP A 84 -25.42 -13.80 -2.79
CA ASP A 84 -24.30 -14.65 -2.40
C ASP A 84 -24.78 -16.10 -2.15
N GLY A 85 -24.21 -17.06 -2.88
CA GLY A 85 -24.60 -18.48 -2.85
C GLY A 85 -25.71 -18.95 -3.82
N ASP A 86 -26.37 -18.06 -4.59
CA ASP A 86 -27.33 -18.50 -5.62
C ASP A 86 -26.60 -19.25 -6.78
N PRO A 87 -27.20 -20.29 -7.39
CA PRO A 87 -26.57 -21.12 -8.44
C PRO A 87 -26.03 -20.31 -9.63
N ALA A 88 -25.02 -20.82 -10.33
CA ALA A 88 -24.52 -20.23 -11.59
C ALA A 88 -25.65 -20.12 -12.62
N GLY A 89 -26.01 -18.89 -12.99
CA GLY A 89 -26.89 -18.61 -14.13
C GLY A 89 -26.06 -18.31 -15.39
N PRO A 90 -26.67 -18.32 -16.59
CA PRO A 90 -26.00 -18.08 -17.88
C PRO A 90 -25.54 -16.62 -18.09
N THR A 91 -25.33 -15.89 -16.99
CA THR A 91 -25.30 -14.43 -16.95
C THR A 91 -24.23 -13.98 -15.99
N ALA A 92 -23.13 -13.51 -16.55
CA ALA A 92 -22.24 -12.61 -15.87
C ALA A 92 -21.89 -11.49 -16.87
N VAL A 93 -20.97 -10.62 -16.49
CA VAL A 93 -20.78 -9.29 -17.06
C VAL A 93 -21.98 -8.44 -16.70
N ALA A 94 -21.66 -7.26 -16.18
CA ALA A 94 -22.52 -6.10 -16.24
C ALA A 94 -22.98 -5.92 -17.70
N LEU A 95 -24.02 -6.64 -18.14
CA LEU A 95 -24.88 -6.15 -19.20
C LEU A 95 -25.41 -4.86 -18.62
N TYR A 96 -24.81 -3.74 -18.99
CA TYR A 96 -25.13 -2.43 -18.47
C TYR A 96 -26.63 -2.20 -18.69
N GLY A 97 -27.42 -2.51 -17.66
CA GLY A 97 -28.88 -2.62 -17.75
C GLY A 97 -29.55 -1.26 -17.71
N ASP A 98 -28.79 -0.26 -17.29
CA ASP A 98 -29.13 1.15 -17.31
C ASP A 98 -27.85 1.94 -17.65
N ASN A 99 -27.58 2.04 -18.96
CA ASN A 99 -26.58 2.94 -19.53
C ASN A 99 -27.02 4.42 -19.49
N GLY A 100 -28.18 4.74 -18.89
CA GLY A 100 -28.64 6.10 -18.75
C GLY A 100 -27.71 6.89 -17.83
N GLY A 101 -27.40 8.13 -18.20
CA GLY A 101 -26.57 9.04 -17.42
C GLY A 101 -27.06 9.23 -15.97
N MET A 102 -26.22 9.86 -15.16
CA MET A 102 -26.67 10.35 -13.86
C MET A 102 -27.66 11.51 -14.07
N LYS A 103 -28.54 11.73 -13.10
CA LYS A 103 -29.39 12.93 -13.08
C LYS A 103 -28.74 14.00 -12.24
N ARG A 104 -28.87 15.27 -12.63
CA ARG A 104 -28.34 16.40 -11.87
C ARG A 104 -29.39 16.88 -10.85
N LEU A 105 -28.98 17.04 -9.59
CA LEU A 105 -29.81 17.73 -8.60
C LEU A 105 -29.82 19.24 -8.87
N PRO A 106 -30.95 19.93 -8.62
CA PRO A 106 -30.99 21.40 -8.61
C PRO A 106 -29.91 21.99 -7.71
N VAL A 107 -29.30 23.08 -8.18
CA VAL A 107 -28.22 23.78 -7.46
C VAL A 107 -28.66 24.13 -6.03
N GLY A 108 -27.81 23.80 -5.07
CA GLY A 108 -28.02 24.09 -3.64
C GLY A 108 -29.02 23.17 -2.94
N MET A 109 -29.60 22.17 -3.62
CA MET A 109 -30.53 21.20 -3.01
C MET A 109 -29.84 20.26 -2.01
N LEU A 110 -28.53 20.01 -2.19
CA LEU A 110 -27.73 19.23 -1.26
C LEU A 110 -26.40 19.93 -1.02
N ARG A 111 -26.25 20.54 0.15
CA ARG A 111 -25.01 21.17 0.60
C ARG A 111 -24.16 20.21 1.43
N ASP A 112 -22.98 20.65 1.81
CA ASP A 112 -22.08 19.87 2.64
C ASP A 112 -22.62 19.70 4.07
N GLY A 113 -22.34 18.53 4.64
CA GLY A 113 -22.88 18.11 5.94
C GLY A 113 -24.38 17.78 5.94
N GLN A 114 -25.10 17.96 4.83
CA GLN A 114 -26.51 17.59 4.70
C GLN A 114 -26.66 16.17 4.14
N ASP A 115 -27.67 15.46 4.64
CA ASP A 115 -28.13 14.20 4.05
C ASP A 115 -29.28 14.48 3.09
N LEU A 116 -29.25 13.80 1.93
CA LEU A 116 -30.33 13.88 0.96
C LEU A 116 -31.54 13.10 1.49
N LYS A 117 -32.72 13.71 1.44
CA LYS A 117 -33.97 12.98 1.72
C LYS A 117 -34.21 11.98 0.59
N THR A 118 -34.15 10.69 0.93
CA THR A 118 -34.26 9.56 0.00
C THR A 118 -35.36 8.59 0.45
N PRO A 119 -36.07 7.89 -0.46
CA PRO A 119 -36.01 7.99 -1.94
C PRO A 119 -36.37 9.39 -2.49
N ILE A 120 -35.83 9.76 -3.66
CA ILE A 120 -36.06 11.10 -4.24
C ILE A 120 -37.46 11.17 -4.85
N ALA A 121 -38.29 12.09 -4.35
CA ALA A 121 -39.60 12.37 -4.93
C ALA A 121 -39.46 12.91 -6.36
N ASN A 122 -40.29 12.40 -7.29
CA ASN A 122 -40.26 12.78 -8.70
C ASN A 122 -38.88 12.62 -9.37
N TYR A 123 -38.06 11.64 -8.96
CA TYR A 123 -36.75 11.38 -9.55
C TYR A 123 -36.72 11.40 -11.10
N GLY A 124 -37.77 10.85 -11.74
CA GLY A 124 -37.88 10.82 -13.20
C GLY A 124 -37.90 12.20 -13.88
N SER A 125 -38.30 13.27 -13.17
CA SER A 125 -38.33 14.63 -13.70
C SER A 125 -37.04 15.42 -13.50
N LEU A 126 -36.03 14.85 -12.82
CA LEU A 126 -34.71 15.48 -12.73
C LEU A 126 -34.03 15.44 -14.11
N GLY A 127 -33.33 16.53 -14.45
CA GLY A 127 -32.57 16.63 -15.70
C GLY A 127 -31.42 15.63 -15.75
N GLU A 128 -31.11 15.13 -16.93
CA GLU A 128 -29.93 14.30 -17.16
C GLU A 128 -28.64 15.15 -17.03
N ASP A 129 -27.53 14.50 -16.69
CA ASP A 129 -26.19 15.04 -16.84
C ASP A 129 -25.94 15.35 -18.33
N PRO A 130 -25.66 16.60 -18.72
CA PRO A 130 -25.44 16.94 -20.12
C PRO A 130 -24.26 16.17 -20.72
N ASP A 131 -24.48 15.50 -21.85
CA ASP A 131 -23.44 14.81 -22.65
C ASP A 131 -22.34 15.77 -23.18
N SER A 132 -22.51 17.09 -23.02
CA SER A 132 -21.58 18.11 -23.47
C SER A 132 -20.56 18.49 -22.40
N ASN A 133 -19.33 18.69 -22.82
CA ASN A 133 -18.24 19.26 -22.03
C ASN A 133 -18.70 20.48 -21.22
N TYR A 134 -18.47 20.44 -19.90
CA TYR A 134 -18.50 21.63 -19.08
C TYR A 134 -17.38 22.58 -19.52
N ASP A 135 -17.73 23.77 -20.03
CA ASP A 135 -16.78 24.86 -20.29
C ASP A 135 -16.42 25.53 -18.95
N THR A 136 -15.82 24.76 -18.06
CA THR A 136 -15.46 25.16 -16.70
C THR A 136 -13.96 25.07 -16.51
N ASP A 137 -13.42 26.00 -15.72
CA ASP A 137 -12.02 25.96 -15.33
C ASP A 137 -11.78 24.80 -14.36
N LEU A 138 -11.09 23.76 -14.83
CA LEU A 138 -10.72 22.59 -14.01
C LEU A 138 -9.75 22.93 -12.85
N ASN A 139 -9.26 24.17 -12.77
CA ASN A 139 -8.48 24.68 -11.64
C ASN A 139 -9.34 25.24 -10.49
N VAL A 140 -10.64 25.41 -10.67
CA VAL A 140 -11.55 25.95 -9.65
C VAL A 140 -12.52 24.85 -9.24
N PRO A 141 -12.58 24.43 -7.96
CA PRO A 141 -13.55 23.44 -7.54
C PRO A 141 -15.00 23.99 -7.66
N PRO A 142 -16.01 23.13 -7.88
CA PRO A 142 -17.40 23.55 -7.84
C PRO A 142 -17.74 24.12 -6.45
N GLN A 143 -18.62 25.12 -6.41
CA GLN A 143 -19.17 25.61 -5.15
C GLN A 143 -20.01 24.52 -4.48
N ASP A 144 -20.13 24.59 -3.16
CA ASP A 144 -20.91 23.62 -2.40
C ASP A 144 -22.36 23.51 -2.93
N GLY A 145 -22.75 22.29 -3.30
CA GLY A 145 -24.06 21.97 -3.86
C GLY A 145 -24.29 22.46 -5.30
N GLU A 146 -23.28 23.00 -5.99
CA GLU A 146 -23.37 23.45 -7.38
C GLU A 146 -23.47 22.28 -8.37
N PHE A 147 -22.72 21.21 -8.08
CA PHE A 147 -22.62 20.04 -8.94
C PHE A 147 -22.78 18.75 -8.14
N VAL A 148 -24.01 18.23 -8.13
CA VAL A 148 -24.37 16.99 -7.45
C VAL A 148 -25.13 16.10 -8.42
N LEU A 149 -24.60 14.89 -8.62
CA LEU A 149 -25.17 13.88 -9.48
C LEU A 149 -25.86 12.82 -8.64
N VAL A 150 -27.00 12.32 -9.11
CA VAL A 150 -27.77 11.27 -8.44
C VAL A 150 -28.21 10.16 -9.39
N LYS A 151 -28.26 8.94 -8.87
CA LYS A 151 -28.86 7.79 -9.54
C LYS A 151 -29.74 7.05 -8.55
N GLN A 152 -30.99 6.75 -8.92
CA GLN A 152 -31.90 5.96 -8.10
C GLN A 152 -32.17 4.61 -8.76
N ILE A 153 -31.93 3.54 -8.01
CA ILE A 153 -32.03 2.17 -8.47
C ILE A 153 -33.08 1.48 -7.61
N THR A 154 -34.10 0.92 -8.27
CA THR A 154 -35.28 0.34 -7.60
C THR A 154 -35.51 -1.12 -8.00
N THR A 155 -34.96 -1.55 -9.13
CA THR A 155 -35.18 -2.87 -9.71
C THR A 155 -33.89 -3.49 -10.19
N LEU A 156 -33.97 -4.79 -10.45
CA LEU A 156 -32.95 -5.60 -11.07
C LEU A 156 -33.42 -5.96 -12.46
N PRO A 157 -33.02 -5.20 -13.50
CA PRO A 157 -33.62 -5.30 -14.84
C PRO A 157 -33.59 -6.74 -15.38
N ARG A 158 -32.50 -7.47 -15.16
CA ARG A 158 -32.34 -8.85 -15.67
C ARG A 158 -33.16 -9.90 -14.92
N LEU A 159 -33.43 -9.71 -13.63
CA LEU A 159 -34.31 -10.60 -12.87
C LEU A 159 -35.77 -10.17 -12.90
N ASN A 160 -36.07 -9.01 -13.50
CA ASN A 160 -37.40 -8.43 -13.55
C ASN A 160 -38.09 -8.37 -12.16
N ARG A 161 -37.35 -7.98 -11.12
CA ARG A 161 -37.86 -7.82 -9.74
C ARG A 161 -37.23 -6.64 -9.02
N GLY A 162 -37.83 -6.22 -7.89
CA GLY A 162 -37.23 -5.23 -6.98
C GLY A 162 -35.91 -5.70 -6.36
N LEU A 163 -35.06 -4.73 -6.00
CA LEU A 163 -33.84 -4.96 -5.21
C LEU A 163 -34.21 -5.49 -3.82
N ARG A 164 -33.41 -6.39 -3.26
CA ARG A 164 -33.61 -7.01 -1.94
C ARG A 164 -32.31 -7.08 -1.18
N ALA A 165 -32.40 -7.18 0.14
CA ALA A 165 -31.22 -7.44 0.96
C ALA A 165 -30.50 -8.73 0.51
N GLY A 166 -29.17 -8.68 0.45
CA GLY A 166 -28.31 -9.74 -0.02
C GLY A 166 -27.96 -9.69 -1.51
N ASP A 167 -28.65 -8.86 -2.31
CA ASP A 167 -28.31 -8.67 -3.72
C ASP A 167 -26.93 -8.00 -3.86
N LEU A 168 -26.11 -8.50 -4.80
CA LEU A 168 -24.85 -7.89 -5.18
C LEU A 168 -25.05 -6.92 -6.34
N VAL A 169 -24.50 -5.73 -6.19
CA VAL A 169 -24.71 -4.62 -7.10
C VAL A 169 -23.36 -4.04 -7.49
N GLU A 170 -23.16 -3.82 -8.79
CA GLU A 170 -21.93 -3.22 -9.30
C GLU A 170 -22.19 -1.83 -9.88
N PHE A 171 -21.27 -0.94 -9.56
CA PHE A 171 -21.29 0.42 -10.05
C PHE A 171 -19.98 0.70 -10.75
N GLU A 172 -20.05 1.40 -11.86
CA GLU A 172 -18.87 1.88 -12.56
C GLU A 172 -19.05 3.38 -12.82
N LEU A 173 -18.26 4.20 -12.14
CA LEU A 173 -18.19 5.63 -12.46
C LEU A 173 -17.09 5.85 -13.50
N GLY A 174 -17.49 6.09 -14.74
CA GLY A 174 -16.60 6.42 -15.84
C GLY A 174 -16.41 7.94 -15.98
N ILE A 175 -15.16 8.36 -16.13
CA ILE A 175 -14.77 9.74 -16.41
C ILE A 175 -14.01 9.75 -17.74
N PHE A 176 -14.53 10.47 -18.73
CA PHE A 176 -13.78 10.80 -19.95
C PHE A 176 -12.88 12.00 -19.66
N LEU A 177 -11.78 12.16 -20.39
CA LEU A 177 -11.00 13.39 -20.22
C LEU A 177 -10.89 14.15 -21.54
N ALA A 178 -11.33 15.41 -21.53
CA ALA A 178 -11.06 16.31 -22.63
C ALA A 178 -9.58 16.55 -22.71
N GLY A 179 -9.01 16.39 -23.89
CA GLY A 179 -7.79 17.08 -24.25
C GLY A 179 -7.21 16.56 -25.54
N LYS A 180 -6.41 17.42 -26.17
CA LYS A 180 -5.58 17.04 -27.30
C LYS A 180 -4.29 16.42 -26.74
N GLN A 181 -3.65 15.54 -27.52
CA GLN A 181 -2.32 15.04 -27.21
C GLN A 181 -1.39 16.22 -26.86
N GLY A 182 -0.81 16.22 -25.65
CA GLY A 182 0.04 17.31 -25.14
C GLY A 182 -0.61 18.25 -24.11
N ASN A 183 -1.91 18.13 -23.80
CA ASN A 183 -2.49 18.82 -22.65
C ASN A 183 -2.12 18.08 -21.35
N ALA A 184 -1.37 18.74 -20.46
CA ALA A 184 -0.88 18.18 -19.19
C ALA A 184 -2.01 17.71 -18.23
N LEU A 185 -3.24 18.20 -18.44
CA LEU A 185 -4.43 17.84 -17.69
C LEU A 185 -5.49 17.12 -18.53
N GLY A 186 -5.24 16.87 -19.81
CA GLY A 186 -6.28 16.47 -20.75
C GLY A 186 -5.82 15.48 -21.81
N ARG A 187 -6.46 14.32 -21.88
CA ARG A 187 -6.27 13.33 -22.95
C ARG A 187 -7.51 12.48 -23.09
N PHE A 188 -8.01 12.26 -24.31
CA PHE A 188 -9.22 11.46 -24.55
C PHE A 188 -9.02 9.98 -24.22
N ASN A 189 -9.10 9.66 -22.92
CA ASN A 189 -9.10 8.33 -22.35
C ASN A 189 -10.36 8.16 -21.49
N TYR A 190 -10.87 6.93 -21.41
CA TYR A 190 -11.96 6.54 -20.53
C TYR A 190 -11.38 5.82 -19.33
N TYR A 191 -11.56 6.38 -18.13
CA TYR A 191 -11.18 5.70 -16.89
C TYR A 191 -12.41 5.44 -16.04
N ALA A 192 -12.41 4.30 -15.37
CA ALA A 192 -13.47 3.91 -14.47
C ALA A 192 -12.92 3.12 -13.28
N ASP A 193 -13.77 2.87 -12.31
CA ASP A 193 -13.50 2.03 -11.15
C ASP A 193 -14.76 1.22 -10.87
N VAL A 194 -14.61 -0.09 -10.63
CA VAL A 194 -15.75 -0.97 -10.33
C VAL A 194 -15.90 -1.09 -8.82
N ILE A 195 -17.05 -0.62 -8.36
CA ILE A 195 -17.45 -0.63 -6.96
C ILE A 195 -18.53 -1.68 -6.78
N THR A 196 -18.29 -2.63 -5.88
CA THR A 196 -19.29 -3.64 -5.52
C THR A 196 -19.96 -3.27 -4.21
N TYR A 197 -21.28 -3.43 -4.13
CA TYR A 197 -22.07 -3.20 -2.92
C TYR A 197 -23.04 -4.36 -2.70
N LYS A 198 -23.13 -4.83 -1.45
CA LYS A 198 -24.10 -5.86 -1.04
C LYS A 198 -25.24 -5.17 -0.30
N VAL A 199 -26.44 -5.24 -0.86
CA VAL A 199 -27.64 -4.61 -0.26
C VAL A 199 -27.87 -5.16 1.14
N GLY A 200 -28.10 -4.29 2.12
CA GLY A 200 -28.22 -4.63 3.52
C GLY A 200 -26.88 -4.71 4.28
N THR A 201 -25.76 -4.33 3.66
CA THR A 201 -24.45 -4.21 4.31
C THR A 201 -23.87 -2.79 4.23
N THR A 202 -23.02 -2.42 5.18
CA THR A 202 -22.29 -1.14 5.16
C THR A 202 -20.99 -1.26 4.39
N GLY A 203 -20.59 -0.18 3.71
CA GLY A 203 -19.33 -0.13 2.97
C GLY A 203 -19.43 -0.80 1.60
N VAL A 204 -18.49 -0.45 0.73
CA VAL A 204 -18.26 -1.15 -0.52
C VAL A 204 -17.46 -2.42 -0.25
N GLN A 205 -17.66 -3.43 -1.08
CA GLN A 205 -17.12 -4.77 -0.84
C GLN A 205 -15.91 -5.03 -1.75
N PRO A 206 -14.76 -5.41 -1.19
CA PRO A 206 -13.64 -5.94 -1.97
C PRO A 206 -14.10 -7.20 -2.72
N TRP A 207 -13.71 -7.31 -3.99
CA TRP A 207 -14.27 -8.30 -4.90
C TRP A 207 -13.19 -8.92 -5.79
N PHE A 208 -13.53 -10.04 -6.42
CA PHE A 208 -12.73 -10.70 -7.45
C PHE A 208 -13.62 -11.31 -8.53
N ARG A 209 -13.04 -11.58 -9.70
CA ARG A 209 -13.68 -12.32 -10.77
C ARG A 209 -13.75 -13.81 -10.41
N GLY A 210 -14.95 -14.31 -10.15
CA GLY A 210 -15.23 -15.74 -10.04
C GLY A 210 -15.47 -16.40 -11.40
N GLY A 211 -15.37 -17.72 -11.43
CA GLY A 211 -15.68 -18.52 -12.62
C GLY A 211 -17.14 -18.37 -13.07
N CYS A 212 -17.39 -18.53 -14.36
CA CYS A 212 -18.73 -18.50 -14.95
C CYS A 212 -18.94 -19.64 -15.94
N CYS A 213 -20.20 -19.80 -16.37
CA CYS A 213 -20.70 -20.86 -17.24
C CYS A 213 -20.02 -20.95 -18.61
N ASP A 214 -20.13 -22.13 -19.24
CA ASP A 214 -19.63 -22.57 -20.55
C ASP A 214 -18.89 -21.54 -21.42
N ALA A 215 -17.64 -21.90 -21.74
CA ALA A 215 -16.54 -21.17 -22.38
C ALA A 215 -16.79 -20.46 -23.73
N ALA A 216 -18.03 -20.35 -24.22
CA ALA A 216 -18.34 -19.76 -25.53
C ALA A 216 -18.80 -18.29 -25.48
N ALA A 217 -19.20 -17.77 -24.33
CA ALA A 217 -19.52 -16.37 -24.15
C ALA A 217 -18.87 -15.88 -22.86
N ILE A 218 -18.07 -14.81 -22.92
CA ILE A 218 -17.54 -14.17 -21.71
C ILE A 218 -18.73 -13.80 -20.84
N PRO A 219 -18.72 -14.33 -19.61
CA PRO A 219 -18.55 -13.33 -18.57
C PRO A 219 -17.91 -13.75 -17.23
N TRP A 220 -17.10 -12.89 -16.60
CA TRP A 220 -16.65 -13.07 -15.22
C TRP A 220 -17.71 -12.63 -14.20
N ASP A 221 -18.15 -13.55 -13.33
CA ASP A 221 -19.09 -13.26 -12.24
C ASP A 221 -18.35 -12.58 -11.09
N THR A 222 -18.91 -11.55 -10.47
CA THR A 222 -18.26 -10.92 -9.31
C THR A 222 -18.57 -11.67 -8.05
N LYS A 223 -17.51 -12.04 -7.35
CA LYS A 223 -17.57 -12.64 -6.03
C LYS A 223 -16.93 -11.70 -5.03
N LEU A 224 -17.45 -11.73 -3.81
CA LEU A 224 -16.81 -11.01 -2.71
C LEU A 224 -15.55 -11.74 -2.30
N LEU A 225 -14.49 -11.00 -1.98
CA LEU A 225 -13.28 -11.62 -1.44
C LEU A 225 -13.60 -12.39 -0.15
N PRO A 226 -13.17 -13.65 -0.01
CA PRO A 226 -13.43 -14.41 1.19
C PRO A 226 -12.63 -13.85 2.37
N SER A 227 -13.07 -14.12 3.59
CA SER A 227 -12.51 -13.50 4.81
C SER A 227 -11.00 -13.68 4.95
N GLU A 228 -10.48 -14.84 4.58
CA GLU A 228 -9.06 -15.20 4.62
C GLU A 228 -8.22 -14.52 3.53
N ALA A 229 -8.86 -13.84 2.57
CA ALA A 229 -8.19 -13.02 1.56
C ALA A 229 -8.19 -11.53 1.91
N LEU A 230 -8.99 -11.12 2.91
CA LEU A 230 -9.11 -9.73 3.37
C LEU A 230 -7.91 -9.30 4.23
N ALA A 231 -6.71 -9.23 3.65
CA ALA A 231 -5.47 -8.93 4.37
C ALA A 231 -5.52 -7.63 5.19
N GLY A 232 -6.15 -6.58 4.66
CA GLY A 232 -6.38 -5.30 5.34
C GLY A 232 -7.73 -5.21 6.07
N GLY A 233 -8.50 -6.29 6.16
CA GLY A 233 -9.89 -6.27 6.60
C GLY A 233 -10.85 -5.76 5.52
N ALA A 234 -12.15 -5.76 5.85
CA ALA A 234 -13.22 -5.47 4.89
C ALA A 234 -13.15 -4.05 4.29
N MET A 235 -12.62 -3.08 5.04
CA MET A 235 -12.57 -1.69 4.58
C MET A 235 -11.31 -1.38 3.78
N MET A 236 -10.17 -1.98 4.10
CA MET A 236 -8.86 -1.57 3.56
C MET A 236 -8.25 -2.56 2.57
N THR A 237 -8.85 -3.74 2.37
CA THR A 237 -8.35 -4.70 1.38
C THR A 237 -8.71 -4.24 -0.03
N LEU A 238 -7.73 -4.21 -0.93
CA LEU A 238 -7.93 -3.95 -2.35
C LEU A 238 -8.70 -5.10 -3.01
N HIS A 239 -9.47 -4.80 -4.04
CA HIS A 239 -10.09 -5.83 -4.89
C HIS A 239 -9.03 -6.46 -5.82
N GLU A 240 -9.42 -7.48 -6.59
CA GLU A 240 -8.54 -8.13 -7.56
C GLU A 240 -7.88 -7.13 -8.53
N ASP A 241 -6.59 -7.32 -8.81
CA ASP A 241 -5.84 -6.54 -9.79
C ASP A 241 -6.26 -6.86 -11.23
N THR A 242 -7.36 -6.28 -11.71
CA THR A 242 -7.85 -6.56 -13.06
C THR A 242 -7.04 -5.85 -14.15
N SER A 243 -6.31 -4.77 -13.83
CA SER A 243 -5.37 -4.12 -14.76
C SER A 243 -4.11 -4.98 -14.99
N ASN A 244 -3.84 -5.93 -14.09
CA ASN A 244 -2.67 -6.81 -14.12
C ASN A 244 -1.36 -6.00 -14.05
N GLU A 245 -1.33 -5.02 -13.13
CA GLU A 245 -0.17 -4.17 -12.84
C GLU A 245 0.31 -4.38 -11.39
N PRO A 246 0.83 -5.58 -11.07
CA PRO A 246 1.17 -5.94 -9.70
C PRO A 246 2.21 -5.01 -9.06
N GLU A 247 3.05 -4.35 -9.85
CA GLU A 247 4.02 -3.33 -9.41
C GLU A 247 3.38 -2.01 -8.91
N MET A 248 2.10 -1.79 -9.17
CA MET A 248 1.35 -0.60 -8.76
C MET A 248 0.43 -0.85 -7.57
N GLN A 249 0.28 -2.11 -7.14
CA GLN A 249 -0.63 -2.52 -6.06
C GLN A 249 -0.37 -1.81 -4.73
N LEU A 250 0.91 -1.58 -4.39
CA LEU A 250 1.29 -0.95 -3.13
C LEU A 250 1.06 0.58 -3.09
N LEU A 251 0.64 1.18 -4.21
CA LEU A 251 0.34 2.62 -4.34
C LEU A 251 -1.15 2.92 -4.19
N GLN A 252 -2.00 1.90 -4.15
CA GLN A 252 -3.45 2.07 -4.25
C GLN A 252 -4.07 2.55 -2.94
N VAL A 253 -5.16 3.29 -3.08
CA VAL A 253 -5.98 3.77 -1.96
C VAL A 253 -6.95 2.68 -1.51
N SER A 254 -7.32 2.69 -0.23
CA SER A 254 -8.41 1.88 0.30
C SER A 254 -9.72 2.04 -0.50
N PRO A 255 -10.42 0.94 -0.87
CA PRO A 255 -11.71 1.03 -1.56
C PRO A 255 -12.82 1.71 -0.73
N ASN A 256 -12.71 1.68 0.60
CA ASN A 256 -13.64 2.36 1.51
C ASN A 256 -13.05 3.65 2.11
N ILE A 257 -12.07 4.29 1.46
CA ILE A 257 -11.59 5.60 1.90
C ILE A 257 -12.79 6.56 2.07
N ALA A 258 -12.81 7.37 3.13
CA ALA A 258 -13.90 8.34 3.27
C ALA A 258 -13.79 9.46 2.21
N GLY A 259 -14.92 10.02 1.76
CA GLY A 259 -14.95 11.12 0.77
C GLY A 259 -14.04 12.30 1.13
N ARG A 260 -14.09 12.75 2.39
CA ARG A 260 -13.22 13.82 2.90
C ARG A 260 -11.71 13.49 2.90
N ASN A 261 -11.35 12.22 2.73
CA ASN A 261 -9.97 11.73 2.82
C ASN A 261 -9.33 11.51 1.44
N ILE A 262 -10.10 11.36 0.36
CA ILE A 262 -9.52 11.03 -0.96
C ILE A 262 -8.69 12.17 -1.54
N GLN A 263 -9.12 13.44 -1.40
CA GLN A 263 -8.31 14.58 -1.86
C GLN A 263 -6.99 14.72 -1.08
N PRO A 264 -6.98 14.73 0.26
CA PRO A 264 -5.73 14.71 1.02
C PRO A 264 -4.82 13.52 0.70
N PHE A 265 -5.39 12.34 0.36
CA PHE A 265 -4.61 11.17 -0.04
C PHE A 265 -3.84 11.42 -1.34
N VAL A 266 -4.48 11.98 -2.38
CA VAL A 266 -3.81 12.23 -3.68
C VAL A 266 -2.77 13.35 -3.58
N GLU A 267 -3.05 14.39 -2.79
CA GLU A 267 -2.09 15.46 -2.49
C GLU A 267 -0.91 14.94 -1.68
N GLY A 268 -1.15 14.08 -0.68
CA GLY A 268 -0.11 13.41 0.08
C GLY A 268 0.77 12.49 -0.77
N ARG A 269 0.17 11.73 -1.71
CA ARG A 269 0.92 10.94 -2.70
C ARG A 269 1.83 11.85 -3.53
N ARG A 270 1.30 12.97 -4.01
CA ARG A 270 2.07 13.92 -4.81
C ARG A 270 3.30 14.42 -4.05
N LEU A 271 3.14 14.86 -2.80
CA LEU A 271 4.27 15.28 -1.96
C LEU A 271 5.29 14.16 -1.75
N PHE A 272 4.82 12.94 -1.53
CA PHE A 272 5.67 11.76 -1.34
C PHE A 272 6.53 11.42 -2.58
N HIS A 273 6.05 11.79 -3.77
CA HIS A 273 6.69 11.59 -5.07
C HIS A 273 7.45 12.83 -5.58
N SER A 274 7.64 13.87 -4.77
CA SER A 274 8.33 15.10 -5.16
C SER A 274 9.67 15.28 -4.46
N SER A 275 10.63 15.81 -5.21
CA SER A 275 11.97 16.20 -4.76
C SER A 275 11.90 17.36 -3.78
N PHE A 276 12.44 17.19 -2.58
CA PHE A 276 12.62 18.26 -1.59
C PHE A 276 13.80 19.17 -1.92
N LEU A 277 14.59 18.86 -2.95
CA LEU A 277 15.66 19.72 -3.46
C LEU A 277 15.12 20.75 -4.44
N THR A 278 14.25 20.34 -5.38
CA THR A 278 13.83 21.17 -6.52
C THR A 278 12.32 21.37 -6.63
N GLY A 279 11.53 20.60 -5.88
CA GLY A 279 10.09 20.46 -6.07
C GLY A 279 9.72 19.57 -7.26
N ALA A 280 10.68 19.08 -8.04
CA ALA A 280 10.41 18.29 -9.24
C ALA A 280 9.75 16.97 -8.85
N HIS A 281 8.75 16.57 -9.61
CA HIS A 281 8.08 15.30 -9.36
C HIS A 281 8.86 14.17 -10.04
N VAL A 282 9.01 13.02 -9.38
CA VAL A 282 9.85 11.93 -9.93
C VAL A 282 9.26 11.29 -11.17
N GLU A 283 7.94 11.32 -11.30
CA GLU A 283 7.22 10.78 -12.45
C GLU A 283 7.06 11.86 -13.54
N ALA A 284 7.43 11.54 -14.78
CA ALA A 284 7.42 12.45 -15.91
C ALA A 284 6.03 13.06 -16.18
N GLY A 285 5.99 14.29 -16.69
CA GLY A 285 4.75 14.99 -17.04
C GLY A 285 4.02 15.67 -15.88
N ASN A 286 4.46 15.48 -14.64
CA ASN A 286 3.94 16.21 -13.48
C ASN A 286 4.62 17.59 -13.34
N PRO A 287 3.88 18.66 -12.98
CA PRO A 287 4.48 19.97 -12.75
C PRO A 287 5.27 20.01 -11.45
N THR A 288 6.28 20.88 -11.45
CA THR A 288 7.16 21.11 -10.30
C THR A 288 6.45 21.90 -9.19
N LEU A 289 6.62 21.46 -7.95
CA LEU A 289 6.08 22.09 -6.75
C LEU A 289 7.06 23.10 -6.13
N PHE A 290 7.43 24.14 -6.89
CA PHE A 290 8.46 25.10 -6.47
C PHE A 290 8.14 25.83 -5.16
N ASN A 291 6.87 26.17 -4.92
CA ASN A 291 6.50 27.01 -3.77
C ASN A 291 6.39 26.23 -2.45
N THR A 292 6.21 24.91 -2.51
CA THR A 292 6.02 24.08 -1.31
C THR A 292 7.28 23.29 -0.96
N LEU A 293 7.92 22.62 -1.93
CA LEU A 293 8.97 21.63 -1.66
C LEU A 293 10.37 22.01 -2.14
N ALA A 294 10.54 22.98 -3.04
CA ALA A 294 11.89 23.33 -3.51
C ALA A 294 12.76 23.90 -2.38
N GLY A 295 14.00 23.42 -2.29
CA GLY A 295 14.99 23.88 -1.31
C GLY A 295 14.68 23.52 0.14
N ARG A 296 13.81 22.53 0.41
CA ARG A 296 13.42 22.10 1.76
C ARG A 296 14.33 21.02 2.35
N ALA A 297 15.08 20.30 1.51
CA ALA A 297 16.06 19.34 1.98
C ALA A 297 17.30 20.07 2.52
N GLY A 298 17.69 19.71 3.74
CA GLY A 298 18.89 20.20 4.38
C GLY A 298 20.18 19.68 3.75
N PRO A 299 21.34 20.06 4.33
CA PRO A 299 22.65 19.83 3.71
C PRO A 299 23.13 18.37 3.68
N LYS A 300 22.42 17.44 4.36
CA LYS A 300 22.72 16.01 4.38
C LYS A 300 21.44 15.20 4.18
N PHE A 301 21.43 14.33 3.19
CA PHE A 301 20.27 13.53 2.81
C PHE A 301 20.70 12.24 2.10
N GLN A 302 19.82 11.24 2.12
CA GLN A 302 19.96 9.96 1.43
C GLN A 302 19.45 10.04 -0.01
N GLU A 303 18.24 10.57 -0.17
CA GLU A 303 17.56 10.77 -1.45
C GLU A 303 16.74 12.05 -1.41
N ALA A 304 16.32 12.54 -2.59
CA ALA A 304 15.59 13.79 -2.73
C ALA A 304 14.07 13.65 -2.49
N ALA A 305 13.50 12.46 -2.70
CA ALA A 305 12.08 12.17 -2.53
C ALA A 305 11.85 10.86 -1.77
N CYS A 306 10.77 10.77 -1.00
CA CYS A 306 10.46 9.60 -0.17
C CYS A 306 10.41 8.29 -1.00
N ILE A 307 9.81 8.38 -2.19
CA ILE A 307 9.64 7.26 -3.12
C ILE A 307 10.96 6.68 -3.67
N GLN A 308 12.08 7.40 -3.63
CA GLN A 308 13.37 6.88 -4.09
C GLN A 308 13.97 5.86 -3.12
N CYS A 309 13.69 6.01 -1.83
CA CYS A 309 13.99 5.00 -0.82
C CYS A 309 12.92 3.89 -0.80
N HIS A 310 11.68 4.23 -1.14
CA HIS A 310 10.51 3.35 -1.09
C HIS A 310 9.92 3.14 -2.50
N THR A 311 10.70 2.62 -3.46
CA THR A 311 10.28 2.48 -4.87
C THR A 311 8.89 1.84 -4.97
N ASN A 312 7.92 2.53 -5.57
CA ASN A 312 6.50 2.14 -5.62
C ASN A 312 5.90 1.70 -4.27
N ASN A 313 6.24 2.38 -3.17
CA ASN A 313 5.93 1.99 -1.78
C ASN A 313 6.48 0.61 -1.36
N GLY A 314 7.36 0.04 -2.16
CA GLY A 314 8.09 -1.19 -1.92
C GLY A 314 9.29 -1.01 -0.99
N LYS A 315 10.18 -1.98 -1.06
CA LYS A 315 11.34 -2.11 -0.19
C LYS A 315 12.63 -1.80 -0.95
N SER A 316 13.60 -1.18 -0.30
CA SER A 316 14.94 -1.03 -0.90
C SER A 316 15.82 -2.26 -0.74
N SER A 317 16.70 -2.47 -1.72
CA SER A 317 17.63 -3.60 -1.79
C SER A 317 19.04 -3.13 -2.16
N PRO A 318 20.10 -3.70 -1.56
CA PRO A 318 21.47 -3.33 -1.89
C PRO A 318 21.91 -3.91 -3.22
N ALA A 319 22.54 -3.08 -4.05
CA ALA A 319 23.27 -3.50 -5.24
C ALA A 319 24.78 -3.55 -4.95
N LEU A 320 25.49 -4.49 -5.58
CA LEU A 320 26.95 -4.60 -5.43
C LEU A 320 27.64 -3.35 -5.97
N ASN A 321 28.61 -2.84 -5.21
CA ASN A 321 29.45 -1.69 -5.55
C ASN A 321 28.71 -0.35 -5.78
N THR A 322 27.43 -0.29 -5.39
CA THR A 322 26.61 0.93 -5.41
C THR A 322 26.51 1.52 -4.00
N PRO A 323 26.55 2.86 -3.83
CA PRO A 323 26.23 3.48 -2.54
C PRO A 323 24.87 3.01 -2.02
N LEU A 324 24.75 2.83 -0.71
CA LEU A 324 23.49 2.43 -0.09
C LEU A 324 22.55 3.62 0.14
N ALA A 325 22.41 4.51 -0.86
CA ALA A 325 21.68 5.78 -0.76
C ALA A 325 20.17 5.60 -0.57
N ASN A 326 19.58 4.51 -1.08
CA ASN A 326 18.17 4.17 -0.84
C ASN A 326 17.95 3.36 0.46
N MET A 327 18.97 3.23 1.31
CA MET A 327 18.93 2.55 2.61
C MET A 327 19.42 3.50 3.71
N VAL A 328 19.11 3.17 4.95
CA VAL A 328 19.57 3.91 6.12
C VAL A 328 20.81 3.23 6.69
N VAL A 329 21.89 3.99 6.87
CA VAL A 329 23.10 3.55 7.57
C VAL A 329 23.22 4.34 8.86
N LEU A 330 22.87 3.71 9.99
CA LEU A 330 23.05 4.32 11.31
C LEU A 330 24.48 4.11 11.79
N THR A 331 25.03 5.12 12.44
CA THR A 331 26.39 5.13 13.00
C THR A 331 26.41 5.60 14.44
N GLY A 332 27.35 5.09 15.20
CA GLY A 332 27.62 5.53 16.55
C GLY A 332 28.98 5.06 17.04
N ASP A 333 29.38 5.59 18.17
CA ASP A 333 30.53 5.12 18.97
C ASP A 333 30.02 4.38 20.20
N ALA A 334 30.89 3.66 20.91
CA ALA A 334 30.56 3.08 22.21
C ALA A 334 31.03 4.01 23.35
N ASP A 335 30.17 4.23 24.34
CA ASP A 335 30.62 4.75 25.63
C ASP A 335 31.30 3.67 26.48
N ALA A 336 31.87 4.07 27.62
CA ALA A 336 32.57 3.17 28.55
C ALA A 336 31.67 2.05 29.13
N SER A 337 30.34 2.19 29.06
CA SER A 337 29.36 1.19 29.47
C SER A 337 28.82 0.34 28.31
N GLY A 338 29.30 0.58 27.09
CA GLY A 338 28.85 -0.11 25.88
C GLY A 338 27.58 0.47 25.26
N GLY A 339 27.08 1.61 25.75
CA GLY A 339 25.97 2.36 25.16
C GLY A 339 26.37 3.08 23.87
N VAL A 340 25.39 3.45 23.05
CA VAL A 340 25.65 4.16 21.77
C VAL A 340 25.76 5.65 22.01
N THR A 341 26.92 6.21 21.66
CA THR A 341 27.13 7.65 21.52
C THR A 341 27.23 8.04 20.05
N VAL A 342 27.26 9.34 19.77
CA VAL A 342 27.34 9.88 18.41
C VAL A 342 28.71 9.57 17.79
N ASP A 343 28.76 9.04 16.57
CA ASP A 343 30.02 8.89 15.80
C ASP A 343 30.56 10.30 15.49
N ARG A 344 31.78 10.60 15.91
CA ARG A 344 32.33 11.96 15.73
C ARG A 344 32.47 12.39 14.27
N ARG A 345 32.62 11.45 13.32
CA ARG A 345 32.81 11.73 11.89
C ARG A 345 31.48 11.88 11.16
N PHE A 346 30.52 11.02 11.46
CA PHE A 346 29.27 10.92 10.69
C PHE A 346 28.03 11.35 11.48
N GLY A 347 28.15 11.54 12.79
CA GLY A 347 27.02 11.81 13.65
C GLY A 347 26.26 10.52 13.92
N GLY A 348 24.93 10.56 13.74
CA GLY A 348 24.10 9.37 13.89
C GLY A 348 23.96 8.51 12.64
N ARG A 349 24.43 8.98 11.46
CA ARG A 349 24.16 8.35 10.16
C ARG A 349 25.21 8.66 9.09
N ILE A 350 25.37 7.76 8.13
CA ILE A 350 26.06 8.04 6.87
C ILE A 350 25.00 8.39 5.81
N TRP A 351 24.97 9.65 5.39
CA TRP A 351 24.18 10.14 4.26
C TRP A 351 24.98 9.99 2.97
N GLN A 352 24.33 9.47 1.93
CA GLN A 352 24.97 9.02 0.70
C GLN A 352 24.35 9.63 -0.56
N GLY A 353 23.43 10.59 -0.42
CA GLY A 353 22.73 11.21 -1.53
C GLY A 353 23.65 12.06 -2.41
N LEU A 354 23.81 11.63 -3.66
CA LEU A 354 24.40 12.42 -4.74
C LEU A 354 23.39 12.47 -5.88
N VAL A 355 22.59 13.53 -5.90
CA VAL A 355 21.41 13.63 -6.77
C VAL A 355 21.64 14.73 -7.80
N THR A 356 21.47 14.40 -9.08
CA THR A 356 21.40 15.39 -10.16
C THR A 356 19.94 15.58 -10.55
N ASP A 357 19.42 16.78 -10.30
CA ASP A 357 18.03 17.12 -10.51
C ASP A 357 17.93 18.54 -11.09
N ALA A 358 17.05 18.74 -12.07
CA ALA A 358 16.89 19.98 -12.84
C ALA A 358 18.23 20.58 -13.34
N GLY A 359 19.18 19.73 -13.76
CA GLY A 359 20.49 20.15 -14.26
C GLY A 359 21.49 20.61 -13.19
N LYS A 360 21.16 20.48 -11.90
CA LYS A 360 22.06 20.78 -10.78
C LYS A 360 22.35 19.52 -9.98
N THR A 361 23.62 19.32 -9.61
CA THR A 361 24.04 18.26 -8.71
C THR A 361 24.05 18.75 -7.27
N TYR A 362 23.41 17.99 -6.39
CA TYR A 362 23.35 18.19 -4.95
C TYR A 362 24.10 17.05 -4.28
N ASP A 363 25.11 17.41 -3.48
CA ASP A 363 25.94 16.44 -2.75
C ASP A 363 25.60 16.49 -1.26
N GLY A 364 24.72 15.60 -0.83
CA GLY A 364 24.33 15.40 0.57
C GLY A 364 25.26 14.45 1.32
N ARG A 365 26.35 13.97 0.70
CA ARG A 365 27.17 12.90 1.25
C ARG A 365 28.02 13.37 2.44
N ASN A 366 28.20 12.50 3.43
CA ASN A 366 29.28 12.60 4.42
C ASN A 366 30.20 11.37 4.42
N GLY A 367 29.81 10.30 3.72
CA GLY A 367 30.60 9.10 3.47
C GLY A 367 29.89 8.25 2.42
N VAL A 368 30.52 7.17 1.97
CA VAL A 368 29.93 6.24 0.98
C VAL A 368 30.17 4.81 1.45
N LEU A 369 29.09 4.13 1.84
CA LEU A 369 29.10 2.71 2.21
C LEU A 369 28.59 1.89 1.03
N LYS A 370 29.30 0.81 0.70
CA LYS A 370 28.92 -0.10 -0.39
C LYS A 370 28.99 -1.53 0.07
N VAL A 371 28.13 -2.39 -0.45
CA VAL A 371 28.35 -3.84 -0.41
C VAL A 371 29.30 -4.20 -1.56
N THR A 372 30.53 -4.61 -1.26
CA THR A 372 31.53 -4.97 -2.28
C THR A 372 31.54 -6.46 -2.61
N GLY A 373 30.90 -7.27 -1.78
CA GLY A 373 30.76 -8.69 -1.97
C GLY A 373 29.92 -9.34 -0.88
N TYR A 374 29.79 -10.66 -0.94
CA TYR A 374 29.12 -11.45 0.08
C TYR A 374 30.02 -12.61 0.50
N ARG A 375 30.09 -12.86 1.81
CA ARG A 375 30.64 -14.10 2.36
C ARG A 375 29.54 -15.15 2.36
N ASN A 376 29.77 -16.25 1.63
CA ASN A 376 28.85 -17.38 1.59
C ASN A 376 29.08 -18.31 2.79
N THR A 377 28.00 -18.84 3.34
CA THR A 377 28.01 -19.93 4.32
C THR A 377 27.12 -21.04 3.78
N ASP A 378 27.74 -22.15 3.41
CA ASP A 378 27.03 -23.29 2.86
C ASP A 378 26.44 -24.17 3.97
N GLY A 379 25.29 -24.76 3.68
CA GLY A 379 24.63 -25.73 4.54
C GLY A 379 23.89 -26.78 3.72
N LYS A 380 23.35 -27.76 4.42
CA LYS A 380 22.51 -28.80 3.83
C LYS A 380 21.26 -29.01 4.66
N TYR A 381 20.16 -29.26 3.98
CA TYR A 381 18.96 -29.82 4.58
C TYR A 381 19.20 -31.29 4.99
N PRO A 382 18.38 -31.87 5.88
CA PRO A 382 18.48 -33.28 6.26
C PRO A 382 18.35 -34.26 5.07
N ASP A 383 17.64 -33.85 4.02
CA ASP A 383 17.50 -34.60 2.75
C ASP A 383 18.76 -34.51 1.83
N GLY A 384 19.79 -33.78 2.26
CA GLY A 384 21.04 -33.59 1.51
C GLY A 384 21.03 -32.41 0.53
N THR A 385 19.87 -31.77 0.30
CA THR A 385 19.76 -30.58 -0.57
C THR A 385 20.63 -29.45 -0.01
N ALA A 386 21.48 -28.87 -0.84
CA ALA A 386 22.36 -27.77 -0.43
C ALA A 386 21.60 -26.42 -0.38
N TYR A 387 22.03 -25.54 0.52
CA TYR A 387 21.65 -24.14 0.54
C TYR A 387 22.86 -23.26 0.87
N THR A 388 22.79 -21.97 0.54
CA THR A 388 23.85 -21.01 0.83
C THR A 388 23.26 -19.73 1.41
N LEU A 389 23.83 -19.28 2.54
CA LEU A 389 23.51 -18.00 3.17
C LEU A 389 24.57 -16.95 2.82
N GLN A 390 24.17 -15.69 2.66
CA GLN A 390 25.06 -14.56 2.37
C GLN A 390 25.18 -13.60 3.54
N THR A 391 26.41 -13.21 3.89
CA THR A 391 26.67 -12.06 4.77
C THR A 391 27.34 -10.94 3.96
N PRO A 392 26.83 -9.70 3.97
CA PRO A 392 27.41 -8.61 3.20
C PRO A 392 28.83 -8.26 3.68
N ILE A 393 29.69 -7.91 2.73
CA ILE A 393 31.02 -7.33 2.96
C ILE A 393 30.91 -5.86 2.60
N TYR A 394 31.15 -4.98 3.57
CA TYR A 394 31.07 -3.55 3.37
C TYR A 394 32.43 -2.92 3.11
N ALA A 395 32.45 -1.88 2.27
CA ALA A 395 33.57 -0.95 2.16
C ALA A 395 33.05 0.48 2.37
N LEU A 396 33.76 1.26 3.17
CA LEU A 396 33.45 2.64 3.48
C LEU A 396 34.55 3.55 2.91
N THR A 397 34.15 4.61 2.25
CA THR A 397 35.05 5.67 1.80
C THR A 397 34.55 7.05 2.24
N ASP A 398 35.45 8.03 2.24
CA ASP A 398 35.05 9.43 2.21
C ASP A 398 34.41 9.79 0.86
N VAL A 399 34.00 11.06 0.71
CA VAL A 399 33.37 11.56 -0.52
C VAL A 399 34.32 11.64 -1.73
N ASN A 400 35.65 11.57 -1.48
CA ASN A 400 36.70 11.59 -2.50
C ASN A 400 37.17 10.18 -2.90
N GLY A 401 36.62 9.13 -2.27
CA GLY A 401 36.95 7.74 -2.55
C GLY A 401 38.10 7.17 -1.71
N ASN A 402 38.61 7.90 -0.72
CA ASN A 402 39.63 7.37 0.18
C ASN A 402 39.01 6.40 1.18
N SER A 403 39.64 5.24 1.39
CA SER A 403 39.14 4.23 2.33
C SER A 403 39.10 4.77 3.77
N LEU A 404 38.01 4.47 4.49
CA LEU A 404 37.83 4.80 5.89
C LEU A 404 37.58 3.53 6.71
N PRO A 405 37.99 3.50 7.99
CA PRO A 405 37.57 2.46 8.90
C PRO A 405 36.07 2.55 9.18
N MET A 406 35.42 1.39 9.33
CA MET A 406 34.00 1.30 9.68
C MET A 406 33.72 2.01 11.03
N PRO A 407 32.52 2.59 11.22
CA PRO A 407 32.06 3.05 12.52
C PRO A 407 32.14 1.93 13.56
N GLU A 408 32.40 2.28 14.82
CA GLU A 408 32.44 1.30 15.90
C GLU A 408 31.07 0.62 16.07
N ARG A 409 29.98 1.39 15.94
CA ARG A 409 28.60 0.90 15.94
C ARG A 409 27.96 1.24 14.60
N MET A 410 27.38 0.25 13.92
CA MET A 410 26.75 0.43 12.62
C MET A 410 25.53 -0.47 12.44
N SER A 411 24.49 0.06 11.80
CA SER A 411 23.30 -0.70 11.38
C SER A 411 22.91 -0.30 9.96
N VAL A 412 22.84 -1.27 9.05
CA VAL A 412 22.37 -1.07 7.68
C VAL A 412 20.92 -1.51 7.58
N ARG A 413 20.04 -0.62 7.13
CA ARG A 413 18.59 -0.80 7.19
C ARG A 413 17.94 -0.45 5.85
N ALA A 414 17.45 -1.47 5.17
CA ALA A 414 16.56 -1.37 4.04
C ALA A 414 15.28 -0.66 4.43
N SER A 415 14.82 0.24 3.57
CA SER A 415 13.52 0.90 3.66
C SER A 415 12.42 -0.17 3.57
N PRO A 416 11.49 -0.28 4.53
CA PRO A 416 10.41 -1.26 4.46
C PRO A 416 9.34 -0.83 3.44
N HIS A 417 8.56 -1.78 2.93
CA HIS A 417 7.35 -1.46 2.17
C HIS A 417 6.27 -0.89 3.09
N LEU A 418 5.41 -0.01 2.54
CA LEU A 418 4.64 0.98 3.32
C LEU A 418 3.15 0.67 3.50
N VAL A 419 2.64 -0.39 2.87
CA VAL A 419 1.20 -0.70 2.94
C VAL A 419 0.76 -1.11 4.34
N GLY A 420 -0.46 -0.68 4.71
CA GLY A 420 -1.12 -1.05 5.96
C GLY A 420 -0.56 -0.39 7.22
N MET A 421 0.33 0.61 7.11
CA MET A 421 0.86 1.33 8.28
C MET A 421 -0.24 1.92 9.18
N GLY A 422 -1.30 2.51 8.61
CA GLY A 422 -2.42 3.04 9.38
C GLY A 422 -3.19 1.97 10.16
N LEU A 423 -3.34 0.77 9.58
CA LEU A 423 -3.96 -0.36 10.27
C LEU A 423 -3.12 -0.83 11.46
N LEU A 424 -1.79 -0.87 11.31
CA LEU A 424 -0.87 -1.24 12.40
C LEU A 424 -0.85 -0.19 13.52
N GLU A 425 -0.96 1.10 13.20
CA GLU A 425 -1.16 2.18 14.19
C GLU A 425 -2.49 2.00 14.93
N ALA A 426 -3.55 1.59 14.23
CA ALA A 426 -4.89 1.44 14.78
C ALA A 426 -5.05 0.23 15.72
N VAL A 427 -4.10 -0.72 15.77
CA VAL A 427 -4.12 -1.83 16.74
C VAL A 427 -3.97 -1.29 18.17
N PRO A 428 -4.85 -1.61 19.14
CA PRO A 428 -4.72 -1.09 20.50
C PRO A 428 -3.38 -1.50 21.16
N GLU A 429 -2.74 -0.58 21.87
CA GLU A 429 -1.49 -0.88 22.61
C GLU A 429 -1.70 -2.04 23.63
N SER A 430 -2.91 -2.13 24.21
CA SER A 430 -3.30 -3.22 25.10
C SER A 430 -3.34 -4.59 24.43
N ALA A 431 -3.66 -4.66 23.12
CA ALA A 431 -3.63 -5.89 22.36
C ALA A 431 -2.18 -6.37 22.16
N LEU A 432 -1.25 -5.46 21.83
CA LEU A 432 0.17 -5.77 21.73
C LEU A 432 0.76 -6.21 23.08
N ALA A 433 0.35 -5.56 24.17
CA ALA A 433 0.72 -5.97 25.52
C ALA A 433 0.12 -7.33 25.93
N ALA A 434 -1.03 -7.71 25.39
CA ALA A 434 -1.58 -9.05 25.58
C ALA A 434 -0.76 -10.11 24.82
N LEU A 435 -0.33 -9.83 23.58
CA LEU A 435 0.56 -10.71 22.81
C LEU A 435 1.90 -10.94 23.52
N ALA A 436 2.53 -9.88 24.02
CA ALA A 436 3.79 -9.99 24.76
C ALA A 436 3.65 -10.82 26.05
N ARG A 437 2.51 -10.71 26.75
CA ARG A 437 2.25 -11.54 27.94
C ARG A 437 1.99 -13.00 27.58
N ALA A 438 1.26 -13.25 26.49
CA ALA A 438 0.96 -14.60 26.03
C ALA A 438 2.22 -15.35 25.58
N SER A 439 3.14 -14.65 24.90
CA SER A 439 4.38 -15.23 24.38
C SER A 439 5.43 -15.53 25.47
N ALA A 440 5.32 -14.94 26.67
CA ALA A 440 6.25 -15.16 27.78
C ALA A 440 6.36 -16.64 28.23
N SER A 441 5.35 -17.46 27.94
CA SER A 441 5.33 -18.90 28.25
C SER A 441 5.41 -19.79 27.00
N ASP A 442 5.84 -19.24 25.86
CA ASP A 442 5.94 -20.00 24.62
C ASP A 442 6.92 -21.19 24.78
N PRO A 443 6.52 -22.44 24.46
CA PRO A 443 7.36 -23.62 24.66
C PRO A 443 8.69 -23.63 23.89
N ASP A 444 8.81 -22.86 22.82
CA ASP A 444 10.07 -22.73 22.06
C ASP A 444 10.94 -21.58 22.59
N GLY A 445 10.53 -20.90 23.67
CA GLY A 445 11.20 -19.72 24.20
C GLY A 445 10.97 -18.46 23.37
N THR A 446 9.95 -18.45 22.51
CA THR A 446 9.57 -17.28 21.71
C THR A 446 8.86 -16.25 22.58
N ALA A 447 9.62 -15.47 23.37
CA ALA A 447 9.10 -14.43 24.24
C ALA A 447 9.37 -13.04 23.65
N GLY A 448 8.35 -12.48 22.98
CA GLY A 448 8.41 -11.16 22.37
C GLY A 448 8.31 -10.02 23.38
N ARG A 449 9.03 -8.92 23.12
CA ARG A 449 9.08 -7.77 24.03
C ARG A 449 8.62 -6.47 23.35
N LEU A 450 7.90 -5.65 24.10
CA LEU A 450 7.54 -4.30 23.63
C LEU A 450 8.74 -3.35 23.69
N GLN A 451 8.92 -2.53 22.65
CA GLN A 451 9.67 -1.28 22.75
C GLN A 451 8.72 -0.21 23.28
N ILE A 452 9.12 0.49 24.34
CA ILE A 452 8.38 1.66 24.85
C ILE A 452 9.16 2.90 24.45
N VAL A 453 8.47 3.83 23.78
CA VAL A 453 9.04 5.09 23.27
C VAL A 453 8.22 6.27 23.79
N PRO A 454 8.82 7.46 23.93
CA PRO A 454 8.06 8.67 24.26
C PRO A 454 7.12 9.05 23.12
N ASP A 455 5.93 9.56 23.46
CA ASP A 455 5.01 10.19 22.51
C ASP A 455 5.67 11.43 21.89
N ALA A 456 5.53 11.57 20.57
CA ALA A 456 6.20 12.64 19.81
C ALA A 456 5.73 14.06 20.20
N HIS A 457 4.49 14.23 20.66
CA HIS A 457 3.94 15.54 21.07
C HIS A 457 4.11 15.79 22.56
N ASN A 458 4.17 14.73 23.36
CA ASN A 458 4.39 14.84 24.80
C ASN A 458 5.31 13.71 25.30
N PRO A 459 6.63 13.97 25.40
CA PRO A 459 7.61 12.94 25.77
C PRO A 459 7.41 12.29 27.15
N THR A 460 6.55 12.85 28.01
CA THR A 460 6.19 12.26 29.31
C THR A 460 5.23 11.08 29.19
N ILE A 461 4.55 10.92 28.05
CA ILE A 461 3.60 9.83 27.81
C ILE A 461 4.36 8.66 27.15
N PRO A 462 4.43 7.49 27.80
CA PRO A 462 4.98 6.30 27.17
C PRO A 462 4.00 5.72 26.15
N ARG A 463 4.53 5.27 25.02
CA ARG A 463 3.80 4.62 23.92
C ARG A 463 4.47 3.32 23.52
N VAL A 464 3.68 2.35 23.09
CA VAL A 464 4.22 1.17 22.39
C VAL A 464 4.75 1.58 21.02
N GLY A 465 6.03 1.31 20.77
CA GLY A 465 6.67 1.48 19.48
C GLY A 465 6.23 0.43 18.46
N ARG A 466 6.09 0.82 17.19
CA ARG A 466 5.47 0.01 16.13
C ARG A 466 6.24 0.03 14.82
N PHE A 467 6.89 1.15 14.51
CA PHE A 467 7.51 1.39 13.21
C PHE A 467 9.04 1.42 13.28
N GLY A 468 9.68 1.24 12.13
CA GLY A 468 11.10 0.97 12.02
C GLY A 468 11.47 -0.48 12.37
N TRP A 469 12.73 -0.84 12.13
CA TRP A 469 13.25 -2.20 12.32
C TRP A 469 13.35 -2.61 13.79
N LYS A 470 13.48 -1.64 14.69
CA LYS A 470 13.49 -1.84 16.13
C LYS A 470 12.32 -1.14 16.80
N ALA A 471 11.17 -0.96 16.13
CA ALA A 471 9.96 -0.41 16.75
C ALA A 471 10.17 0.96 17.46
N THR A 472 10.90 1.89 16.86
CA THR A 472 11.33 3.15 17.51
C THR A 472 10.36 4.31 17.42
N SER A 473 9.27 4.16 16.68
CA SER A 473 8.25 5.18 16.51
C SER A 473 6.87 4.56 16.76
N SER A 474 6.00 5.24 17.51
CA SER A 474 4.68 4.72 17.90
C SER A 474 3.56 5.08 16.92
N THR A 475 3.76 6.11 16.09
CA THR A 475 2.79 6.59 15.10
C THR A 475 3.41 6.71 13.72
N VAL A 476 2.59 6.65 12.68
CA VAL A 476 2.94 6.96 11.28
C VAL A 476 3.51 8.36 11.22
N GLN A 477 2.94 9.34 11.92
CA GLN A 477 3.47 10.70 11.96
C GLN A 477 4.88 10.76 12.54
N GLN A 478 5.12 10.09 13.68
CA GLN A 478 6.46 10.04 14.27
C GLN A 478 7.46 9.39 13.31
N GLN A 479 7.10 8.26 12.70
CA GLN A 479 7.94 7.59 11.71
C GLN A 479 8.23 8.50 10.49
N THR A 480 7.23 9.25 10.02
CA THR A 480 7.38 10.19 8.89
C THR A 480 8.32 11.33 9.24
N VAL A 481 8.17 11.98 10.41
CA VAL A 481 9.06 13.10 10.78
C VAL A 481 10.47 12.62 11.10
N ASP A 482 10.62 11.43 11.68
CA ASP A 482 11.92 10.79 11.93
C ASP A 482 12.66 10.53 10.61
N ALA A 483 11.96 10.08 9.57
CA ALA A 483 12.53 9.84 8.24
C ALA A 483 12.81 11.14 7.48
N LEU A 484 11.88 12.10 7.50
CA LEU A 484 12.08 13.43 6.90
C LEU A 484 13.37 14.07 7.41
N ASN A 485 13.57 14.12 8.73
CA ASN A 485 14.76 14.73 9.29
C ASN A 485 15.99 13.81 9.19
N GLY A 486 15.85 12.56 9.61
CA GLY A 486 16.97 11.62 9.72
C GLY A 486 17.53 11.18 8.39
N ASP A 487 16.70 11.04 7.37
CA ASP A 487 17.09 10.47 6.09
C ASP A 487 17.12 11.52 4.98
N MET A 488 16.17 12.47 4.98
CA MET A 488 16.06 13.49 3.92
C MET A 488 16.58 14.87 4.34
N GLY A 489 16.98 15.04 5.61
CA GLY A 489 17.46 16.31 6.13
C GLY A 489 16.38 17.40 6.17
N VAL A 490 15.09 17.05 6.25
CA VAL A 490 13.97 17.99 6.27
C VAL A 490 13.45 18.15 7.71
N THR A 491 13.53 19.36 8.25
CA THR A 491 13.03 19.69 9.59
C THR A 491 11.52 19.96 9.60
N THR A 492 10.88 19.64 10.72
CA THR A 492 9.44 19.83 10.96
C THR A 492 9.21 20.49 12.32
N SER A 493 7.97 20.89 12.63
CA SER A 493 7.62 21.42 13.97
C SER A 493 7.97 20.45 15.10
N LEU A 494 7.79 19.13 14.88
CA LEU A 494 8.11 18.08 15.85
C LEU A 494 9.63 17.84 15.99
N LEU A 495 10.39 18.06 14.92
CA LEU A 495 11.85 17.91 14.89
C LEU A 495 12.51 19.12 14.20
N PRO A 496 12.63 20.27 14.91
CA PRO A 496 13.04 21.54 14.31
C PRO A 496 14.56 21.73 14.21
N LYS A 497 15.35 20.65 14.41
CA LYS A 497 16.82 20.68 14.35
C LYS A 497 17.32 19.49 13.55
N HIS A 498 18.24 19.74 12.63
CA HIS A 498 18.79 18.71 11.77
C HIS A 498 19.60 17.67 12.56
N PHE A 499 19.36 16.38 12.29
CA PHE A 499 20.16 15.30 12.90
C PHE A 499 21.64 15.34 12.51
N CYS A 500 21.99 15.92 11.36
CA CYS A 500 23.37 16.01 10.90
C CYS A 500 24.23 16.98 11.71
N GLY A 501 23.63 17.89 12.49
CA GLY A 501 24.30 18.81 13.41
C GLY A 501 24.95 18.16 14.64
N ARG A 502 25.21 16.85 14.59
CA ARG A 502 25.81 16.05 15.66
C ARG A 502 27.23 15.56 15.32
N ALA A 503 27.59 15.54 14.04
CA ALA A 503 28.92 15.13 13.56
C ALA A 503 29.96 16.27 13.72
N MET A 504 31.25 16.02 13.51
CA MET A 504 32.28 17.05 13.43
C MET A 504 33.11 16.89 12.15
N PRO A 505 33.39 17.98 11.40
CA PRO A 505 32.76 19.29 11.48
C PRO A 505 31.40 19.32 10.75
N ASP A 506 30.42 20.00 11.32
CA ASP A 506 29.01 20.05 10.89
C ASP A 506 28.46 21.49 10.90
N GLY A 507 29.34 22.48 10.80
CA GLY A 507 28.96 23.90 10.84
C GLY A 507 27.88 24.28 9.82
N GLY A 508 27.89 23.65 8.63
CA GLY A 508 26.84 23.83 7.62
C GLY A 508 25.46 23.30 8.07
N CYS A 509 25.41 22.18 8.78
CA CYS A 509 24.16 21.64 9.34
C CYS A 509 23.61 22.55 10.43
N ARG A 510 24.45 23.00 11.37
CA ARG A 510 24.01 23.93 12.42
C ARG A 510 23.57 25.28 11.88
N ALA A 511 24.19 25.76 10.80
CA ALA A 511 23.77 27.00 10.14
C ALA A 511 22.40 26.84 9.46
N ALA A 512 22.10 25.68 8.88
CA ALA A 512 20.82 25.40 8.23
C ALA A 512 19.62 25.47 9.20
N ASP A 513 19.84 25.14 10.48
CA ASP A 513 18.82 25.23 11.55
C ASP A 513 18.25 26.65 11.78
N ALA A 514 18.87 27.69 11.22
CA ALA A 514 18.33 29.05 11.23
C ALA A 514 17.04 29.20 10.39
N ASN A 515 16.80 28.29 9.45
CA ASN A 515 15.63 28.29 8.56
C ASN A 515 14.56 27.25 8.97
N SER A 516 14.72 26.57 10.11
CA SER A 516 13.79 25.55 10.57
C SER A 516 12.53 26.14 11.23
N PRO A 517 11.37 25.46 11.17
CA PRO A 517 11.14 24.21 10.43
C PRO A 517 10.99 24.45 8.92
N GLU A 518 11.57 23.55 8.11
CA GLU A 518 11.52 23.67 6.65
C GLU A 518 10.17 23.24 6.08
N LEU A 519 9.56 22.19 6.64
CA LEU A 519 8.28 21.66 6.18
C LEU A 519 7.15 21.99 7.17
N GLY A 520 6.04 22.50 6.67
CA GLY A 520 4.88 22.88 7.47
C GLY A 520 4.01 21.69 7.89
N ASP A 521 3.24 21.87 8.96
CA ASP A 521 2.38 20.81 9.53
C ASP A 521 1.32 20.29 8.56
N THR A 522 0.84 21.13 7.65
CA THR A 522 -0.11 20.74 6.60
C THR A 522 0.49 19.68 5.67
N ASP A 523 1.73 19.88 5.22
CA ASP A 523 2.40 18.94 4.31
C ASP A 523 2.73 17.61 5.02
N VAL A 524 3.20 17.69 6.28
CA VAL A 524 3.38 16.49 7.14
C VAL A 524 2.06 15.75 7.29
N LYS A 525 0.96 16.46 7.51
CA LYS A 525 -0.38 15.86 7.61
C LYS A 525 -0.79 15.18 6.32
N LEU A 526 -0.52 15.77 5.15
CA LEU A 526 -0.83 15.16 3.85
C LEU A 526 -0.02 13.88 3.62
N ILE A 527 1.29 13.90 3.85
CA ILE A 527 2.15 12.71 3.73
C ILE A 527 1.67 11.59 4.66
N THR A 528 1.38 11.92 5.93
CA THR A 528 0.89 10.92 6.89
C THR A 528 -0.51 10.41 6.54
N HIS A 529 -1.36 11.23 5.93
CA HIS A 529 -2.68 10.85 5.43
C HIS A 529 -2.55 9.80 4.32
N TYR A 530 -1.67 10.05 3.34
CA TYR A 530 -1.35 9.11 2.27
C TYR A 530 -0.91 7.75 2.83
N LEU A 531 0.13 7.74 3.69
CA LEU A 531 0.68 6.52 4.27
C LEU A 531 -0.33 5.75 5.15
N SER A 532 -1.22 6.47 5.84
CA SER A 532 -2.22 5.83 6.71
C SER A 532 -3.33 5.13 5.93
N LEU A 533 -3.63 5.56 4.70
CA LEU A 533 -4.79 5.12 3.93
C LEU A 533 -4.44 4.34 2.66
N LEU A 534 -3.18 3.94 2.51
CA LEU A 534 -2.78 2.92 1.54
C LEU A 534 -3.57 1.63 1.79
N GLY A 535 -4.22 1.15 0.73
CA GLY A 535 -4.91 -0.13 0.73
C GLY A 535 -3.91 -1.28 0.87
N VAL A 536 -4.39 -2.41 1.40
CA VAL A 536 -3.60 -3.63 1.50
C VAL A 536 -4.05 -4.58 0.39
N PRO A 537 -3.14 -5.07 -0.46
CA PRO A 537 -3.48 -6.09 -1.46
C PRO A 537 -4.11 -7.32 -0.82
N ALA A 538 -5.08 -7.93 -1.49
CA ALA A 538 -5.64 -9.19 -1.03
C ALA A 538 -4.57 -10.30 -1.04
N ARG A 539 -4.71 -11.27 -0.13
CA ARG A 539 -3.94 -12.52 -0.23
C ARG A 539 -4.27 -13.17 -1.57
N ARG A 540 -3.26 -13.68 -2.29
CA ARG A 540 -3.41 -14.36 -3.58
C ARG A 540 -3.51 -15.89 -3.40
N HIS A 541 -4.00 -16.55 -4.43
CA HIS A 541 -4.25 -17.98 -4.54
C HIS A 541 -5.15 -18.51 -3.41
N PHE A 542 -6.29 -17.85 -3.18
CA PHE A 542 -7.35 -18.36 -2.31
C PHE A 542 -8.35 -19.20 -3.10
N ALA A 543 -9.12 -20.04 -2.40
CA ALA A 543 -10.07 -20.94 -3.02
C ALA A 543 -11.08 -20.18 -3.92
N GLY A 544 -11.19 -20.61 -5.17
CA GLY A 544 -12.13 -20.04 -6.14
C GLY A 544 -11.59 -18.84 -6.93
N GLN A 545 -10.41 -18.31 -6.58
CA GLN A 545 -9.74 -17.31 -7.39
C GLN A 545 -9.51 -17.82 -8.82
N GLN A 546 -9.59 -16.92 -9.80
CA GLN A 546 -9.36 -17.25 -11.19
C GLN A 546 -7.95 -16.81 -11.61
N TYR A 547 -7.40 -17.47 -12.62
CA TYR A 547 -6.08 -17.13 -13.14
C TYR A 547 -6.10 -15.72 -13.78
N LEU A 548 -5.11 -14.91 -13.42
CA LEU A 548 -4.83 -13.61 -14.02
C LEU A 548 -3.80 -13.79 -15.16
N GLY A 549 -4.27 -14.11 -16.37
CA GLY A 549 -3.46 -14.13 -17.60
C GLY A 549 -4.28 -14.69 -18.77
N VAL A 550 -4.19 -14.18 -20.01
CA VAL A 550 -3.00 -13.83 -20.80
C VAL A 550 -3.11 -12.39 -21.35
N PRO A 551 -2.00 -11.67 -21.63
CA PRO A 551 -2.00 -10.32 -22.22
C PRO A 551 -2.57 -10.19 -23.66
N ALA A 552 -3.04 -11.25 -24.29
CA ALA A 552 -3.37 -11.28 -25.73
C ALA A 552 -4.86 -10.99 -25.97
N PRO A 553 -5.23 -10.39 -27.13
CA PRO A 553 -6.50 -9.68 -27.34
C PRO A 553 -7.65 -10.59 -26.95
N THR A 554 -8.49 -10.12 -26.03
CA THR A 554 -9.66 -10.79 -25.46
C THR A 554 -9.53 -12.30 -25.18
N ILE A 555 -9.89 -12.73 -23.97
CA ILE A 555 -10.14 -14.15 -23.67
C ILE A 555 -11.06 -14.83 -24.72
N VAL A 556 -11.91 -14.07 -25.44
CA VAL A 556 -12.71 -14.57 -26.58
C VAL A 556 -11.82 -15.12 -27.71
N ASP A 557 -10.82 -14.37 -28.15
CA ASP A 557 -9.95 -14.81 -29.24
C ASP A 557 -9.08 -15.99 -28.80
N GLN A 558 -8.72 -16.07 -27.51
CA GLN A 558 -7.97 -17.20 -26.93
C GLN A 558 -8.82 -18.46 -26.77
N LEU A 559 -10.08 -18.35 -26.34
CA LEU A 559 -11.01 -19.47 -26.24
C LEU A 559 -11.36 -20.02 -27.62
N ALA A 560 -11.47 -19.16 -28.63
CA ALA A 560 -11.69 -19.56 -30.01
C ALA A 560 -10.44 -20.18 -30.67
N SER A 561 -9.22 -19.78 -30.27
CA SER A 561 -7.96 -20.21 -30.91
C SER A 561 -7.19 -21.31 -30.17
N ASN A 562 -7.33 -21.45 -28.84
CA ASN A 562 -6.63 -22.49 -28.05
C ASN A 562 -7.31 -22.84 -26.70
N PRO A 563 -8.43 -23.59 -26.70
CA PRO A 563 -9.14 -24.01 -25.49
C PRO A 563 -8.29 -24.79 -24.45
N GLY A 564 -7.25 -25.51 -24.93
CA GLY A 564 -6.37 -26.31 -24.07
C GLY A 564 -5.48 -25.45 -23.16
N ALA A 565 -5.07 -24.27 -23.62
CA ALA A 565 -4.21 -23.37 -22.84
C ALA A 565 -4.94 -22.76 -21.63
N VAL A 566 -6.21 -22.36 -21.80
CA VAL A 566 -7.04 -21.82 -20.70
C VAL A 566 -7.29 -22.89 -19.64
N THR A 567 -7.64 -24.11 -20.06
CA THR A 567 -7.85 -25.25 -19.15
C THR A 567 -6.59 -25.55 -18.33
N ALA A 568 -5.41 -25.50 -18.95
CA ALA A 568 -4.13 -25.72 -18.27
C ALA A 568 -3.82 -24.59 -17.26
N ALA A 569 -4.09 -23.33 -17.60
CA ALA A 569 -3.87 -22.20 -16.72
C ALA A 569 -4.79 -22.22 -15.49
N GLU A 570 -6.08 -22.54 -15.68
CA GLU A 570 -7.00 -22.73 -14.56
C GLU A 570 -6.59 -23.90 -13.66
N GLN A 571 -6.08 -24.99 -14.23
CA GLN A 571 -5.58 -26.12 -13.45
C GLN A 571 -4.32 -25.75 -12.68
N ALA A 572 -3.43 -24.94 -13.27
CA ALA A 572 -2.26 -24.41 -12.59
C ALA A 572 -2.65 -23.50 -11.41
N GLU A 573 -3.65 -22.64 -11.58
CA GLU A 573 -4.18 -21.79 -10.50
C GLU A 573 -4.82 -22.61 -9.39
N ARG A 574 -5.65 -23.62 -9.70
CA ARG A 574 -6.20 -24.55 -8.69
C ARG A 574 -5.08 -25.27 -7.92
N THR A 575 -4.04 -25.70 -8.62
CA THR A 575 -2.87 -26.32 -8.00
C THR A 575 -2.14 -25.33 -7.07
N ALA A 576 -2.00 -24.07 -7.48
CA ALA A 576 -1.41 -23.03 -6.63
C ALA A 576 -2.25 -22.76 -5.37
N GLN A 577 -3.58 -22.74 -5.48
CA GLN A 577 -4.49 -22.59 -4.35
C GLN A 577 -4.32 -23.71 -3.31
N ASP A 578 -4.29 -24.97 -3.77
CA ASP A 578 -4.09 -26.12 -2.89
C ASP A 578 -2.73 -26.05 -2.17
N ARG A 579 -1.68 -25.70 -2.92
CA ARG A 579 -0.32 -25.55 -2.38
C ARG A 579 -0.20 -24.40 -1.39
N VAL A 580 -0.84 -23.25 -1.66
CA VAL A 580 -0.86 -22.11 -0.74
C VAL A 580 -1.67 -22.43 0.53
N ALA A 581 -2.80 -23.13 0.41
CA ALA A 581 -3.59 -23.56 1.56
C ALA A 581 -2.79 -24.52 2.45
N ARG A 582 -2.11 -25.51 1.87
CA ARG A 582 -1.21 -26.42 2.59
C ARG A 582 0.00 -25.66 3.16
N GLY A 583 0.56 -24.71 2.42
CA GLY A 583 1.64 -23.84 2.87
C GLY A 583 1.30 -23.05 4.13
N GLY A 584 0.08 -22.54 4.24
CA GLY A 584 -0.41 -21.86 5.45
C GLY A 584 -0.49 -22.80 6.66
N GLN A 585 -0.90 -24.05 6.45
CA GLN A 585 -0.88 -25.08 7.51
C GLN A 585 0.56 -25.40 7.94
N LEU A 586 1.48 -25.54 6.98
CA LEU A 586 2.90 -25.79 7.25
C LEU A 586 3.54 -24.62 7.99
N PHE A 587 3.18 -23.38 7.65
CA PHE A 587 3.62 -22.18 8.35
C PHE A 587 3.23 -22.20 9.84
N ALA A 588 1.98 -22.58 10.14
CA ALA A 588 1.50 -22.77 11.50
C ALA A 588 2.17 -23.97 12.19
N GLN A 589 2.38 -25.10 11.50
CA GLN A 589 3.05 -26.30 12.03
C GLN A 589 4.53 -26.07 12.36
N ALA A 590 5.22 -25.27 11.55
CA ALA A 590 6.56 -24.79 11.86
C ALA A 590 6.58 -23.82 13.06
N ARG A 591 5.41 -23.38 13.52
CA ARG A 591 5.21 -22.37 14.56
C ARG A 591 5.77 -21.00 14.19
N CYS A 592 5.83 -20.66 12.89
CA CYS A 592 6.18 -19.30 12.45
C CYS A 592 5.20 -18.26 13.03
N THR A 593 3.96 -18.66 13.31
CA THR A 593 2.90 -17.84 13.90
C THR A 593 3.15 -17.42 15.35
N SER A 594 4.19 -17.94 16.02
CA SER A 594 4.55 -17.49 17.39
C SER A 594 5.03 -16.03 17.43
N CYS A 595 5.72 -15.57 16.38
CA CYS A 595 6.03 -14.14 16.15
C CYS A 595 5.15 -13.55 15.05
N HIS A 596 4.97 -14.28 13.93
CA HIS A 596 4.16 -13.83 12.80
C HIS A 596 2.68 -14.08 13.03
N ALA A 597 2.12 -13.46 14.07
CA ALA A 597 0.72 -13.60 14.46
C ALA A 597 -0.21 -13.37 13.27
N ALA A 598 -0.98 -14.39 12.91
CA ALA A 598 -1.74 -14.44 11.65
C ALA A 598 -2.81 -13.35 11.53
N SER A 599 -3.30 -12.83 12.66
CA SER A 599 -4.28 -11.75 12.67
C SER A 599 -4.11 -10.80 13.85
N LEU A 600 -4.58 -9.57 13.65
CA LEU A 600 -4.76 -8.55 14.67
C LEU A 600 -6.14 -7.90 14.51
N THR A 601 -6.62 -7.22 15.55
CA THR A 601 -7.85 -6.44 15.48
C THR A 601 -7.55 -4.97 15.79
N THR A 602 -7.99 -4.08 14.91
CA THR A 602 -7.85 -2.64 15.13
C THR A 602 -8.89 -2.10 16.12
N GLY A 603 -8.56 -1.04 16.83
CA GLY A 603 -9.43 -0.41 17.83
C GLY A 603 -10.47 0.53 17.22
N GLY A 604 -11.43 0.95 18.04
CA GLY A 604 -12.52 1.83 17.62
C GLY A 604 -12.21 3.35 17.62
N ALA A 605 -11.03 3.76 18.07
CA ALA A 605 -10.72 5.16 18.38
C ALA A 605 -9.81 5.88 17.35
N HIS A 606 -9.37 5.19 16.30
CA HIS A 606 -8.47 5.79 15.30
C HIS A 606 -9.12 6.98 14.58
N LYS A 607 -8.38 8.03 14.17
CA LYS A 607 -8.98 9.24 13.56
C LYS A 607 -9.70 8.97 12.23
N PHE A 608 -9.19 8.03 11.44
CA PHE A 608 -9.81 7.55 10.21
C PHE A 608 -10.77 6.40 10.53
N ALA A 609 -11.99 6.48 10.01
CA ALA A 609 -13.07 5.55 10.34
C ALA A 609 -12.86 4.19 9.68
N GLU A 610 -12.34 4.20 8.46
CA GLU A 610 -11.98 3.04 7.64
C GLU A 610 -10.90 2.14 8.28
N LEU A 611 -10.14 2.66 9.25
CA LEU A 611 -9.12 1.89 9.99
C LEU A 611 -9.66 1.23 11.27
N ARG A 612 -10.92 1.49 11.66
CA ARG A 612 -11.48 1.04 12.94
C ARG A 612 -12.09 -0.35 12.85
N ASN A 613 -11.99 -1.10 13.94
CA ASN A 613 -12.69 -2.38 14.15
C ASN A 613 -12.51 -3.37 12.98
N GLN A 614 -11.33 -3.42 12.39
CA GLN A 614 -10.97 -4.34 11.31
C GLN A 614 -10.30 -5.57 11.91
N LEU A 615 -10.73 -6.76 11.49
CA LEU A 615 -9.90 -7.96 11.57
C LEU A 615 -8.94 -7.94 10.39
N ILE A 616 -7.64 -7.92 10.66
CA ILE A 616 -6.59 -7.80 9.65
C ILE A 616 -5.64 -9.00 9.72
N HIS A 617 -4.95 -9.30 8.62
CA HIS A 617 -4.01 -10.43 8.50
C HIS A 617 -2.59 -9.98 8.12
N PRO A 618 -1.89 -9.24 9.00
CA PRO A 618 -0.56 -8.70 8.70
C PRO A 618 0.58 -9.69 8.91
N TYR A 619 0.33 -10.83 9.58
CA TYR A 619 1.35 -11.81 9.97
C TYR A 619 2.51 -11.20 10.76
N THR A 620 2.16 -10.52 11.86
CA THR A 620 3.12 -9.88 12.78
C THR A 620 2.46 -9.64 14.13
N ASP A 621 3.23 -9.75 15.20
CA ASP A 621 2.87 -9.31 16.55
C ASP A 621 3.43 -7.92 16.91
N LEU A 622 4.22 -7.30 16.02
CA LEU A 622 4.96 -6.04 16.21
C LEU A 622 5.92 -6.04 17.42
N LEU A 623 6.23 -7.20 18.00
CA LEU A 623 7.13 -7.31 19.15
C LEU A 623 8.58 -7.40 18.70
N LEU A 624 9.50 -7.07 19.60
CA LEU A 624 10.93 -7.32 19.44
C LEU A 624 11.24 -8.77 19.82
N HIS A 625 11.98 -9.45 18.95
CA HIS A 625 12.50 -10.80 19.17
C HIS A 625 14.00 -10.83 18.95
N ASP A 626 14.71 -11.59 19.77
CA ASP A 626 16.11 -11.93 19.53
C ASP A 626 16.21 -12.90 18.35
N MET A 627 16.78 -12.44 17.24
CA MET A 627 16.96 -13.20 16.00
C MET A 627 18.33 -13.89 15.90
N GLY A 628 19.09 -13.90 17.01
CA GLY A 628 20.38 -14.54 17.16
C GLY A 628 21.55 -13.76 16.57
N ALA A 629 22.76 -14.20 16.91
CA ALA A 629 24.00 -13.57 16.51
C ALA A 629 24.19 -13.44 14.98
N GLY A 630 23.59 -14.35 14.20
CA GLY A 630 23.64 -14.30 12.74
C GLY A 630 22.98 -13.05 12.16
N LEU A 631 21.88 -12.58 12.77
CA LEU A 631 21.16 -11.36 12.35
C LEU A 631 21.40 -10.16 13.28
N ALA A 632 22.25 -10.31 14.29
CA ALA A 632 22.61 -9.19 15.14
C ALA A 632 23.43 -8.16 14.36
N ASP A 633 23.05 -6.89 14.50
CA ASP A 633 23.98 -5.79 14.30
C ASP A 633 24.67 -5.48 15.65
N ASN A 634 25.61 -4.55 15.66
CA ASN A 634 26.22 -4.09 16.89
C ASN A 634 25.60 -2.78 17.40
N TYR A 635 24.42 -2.38 16.90
CA TYR A 635 23.79 -1.09 17.15
C TYR A 635 22.51 -1.26 18.00
N PRO A 636 22.58 -1.11 19.34
CA PRO A 636 21.39 -1.06 20.16
C PRO A 636 20.59 0.23 19.89
N GLN A 637 19.26 0.16 20.04
CA GLN A 637 18.40 1.32 19.84
C GLN A 637 17.21 1.30 20.81
N GLY A 638 17.10 2.36 21.62
CA GLY A 638 16.19 2.36 22.75
C GLY A 638 16.58 1.26 23.73
N LYS A 639 15.64 0.36 24.05
CA LYS A 639 15.90 -0.85 24.85
C LYS A 639 16.21 -2.08 24.00
N ALA A 640 16.13 -2.01 22.68
CA ALA A 640 16.45 -3.13 21.81
C ALA A 640 17.97 -3.32 21.70
N SER A 641 18.44 -4.54 21.95
CA SER A 641 19.82 -4.95 21.71
C SER A 641 20.13 -5.02 20.21
N GLY A 642 21.38 -5.34 19.87
CA GLY A 642 21.81 -5.57 18.49
C GLY A 642 21.08 -6.74 17.79
N ALA A 643 20.71 -7.76 18.55
CA ALA A 643 20.06 -8.98 18.05
C ALA A 643 18.53 -8.90 17.98
N GLU A 644 17.94 -7.88 18.61
CA GLU A 644 16.49 -7.72 18.67
C GLU A 644 15.94 -6.93 17.48
N TRP A 645 14.96 -7.54 16.81
CA TRP A 645 14.27 -6.97 15.66
C TRP A 645 12.76 -7.08 15.85
N ARG A 646 12.05 -6.07 15.35
CA ARG A 646 10.59 -6.10 15.29
C ARG A 646 10.15 -7.12 14.24
N THR A 647 9.17 -7.97 14.56
CA THR A 647 8.55 -8.85 13.58
C THR A 647 7.94 -8.02 12.43
N ALA A 648 8.48 -8.12 11.21
CA ALA A 648 7.95 -7.37 10.07
C ALA A 648 6.59 -7.95 9.60
N PRO A 649 5.60 -7.12 9.21
CA PRO A 649 4.39 -7.61 8.56
C PRO A 649 4.73 -8.27 7.23
N LEU A 650 4.04 -9.37 6.89
CA LEU A 650 4.30 -10.14 5.66
C LEU A 650 3.32 -9.82 4.52
N TRP A 651 2.28 -9.02 4.76
CA TRP A 651 1.36 -8.62 3.69
C TRP A 651 2.09 -7.89 2.55
N GLY A 652 1.69 -8.12 1.30
CA GLY A 652 2.31 -7.54 0.11
C GLY A 652 3.75 -8.00 -0.18
N LEU A 653 4.33 -8.91 0.61
CA LEU A 653 5.72 -9.34 0.45
C LEU A 653 5.95 -10.03 -0.90
N GLY A 654 4.96 -10.76 -1.40
CA GLY A 654 5.04 -11.45 -2.69
C GLY A 654 4.99 -10.52 -3.91
N LEU A 655 4.58 -9.26 -3.73
CA LEU A 655 4.53 -8.25 -4.80
C LEU A 655 5.84 -7.47 -4.95
N LEU A 656 6.76 -7.58 -3.99
CA LEU A 656 8.02 -6.82 -4.08
C LEU A 656 8.84 -7.20 -5.32
N ALA A 657 8.77 -8.46 -5.75
CA ALA A 657 9.49 -8.93 -6.94
C ALA A 657 8.93 -8.37 -8.27
N SER A 658 7.66 -7.93 -8.32
CA SER A 658 7.14 -7.22 -9.50
C SER A 658 7.59 -5.75 -9.53
N ILE A 659 7.87 -5.16 -8.37
CA ILE A 659 8.41 -3.79 -8.25
C ILE A 659 9.91 -3.76 -8.56
N ASP A 660 10.67 -4.64 -7.92
CA ASP A 660 12.11 -4.79 -8.10
C ASP A 660 12.46 -6.29 -8.18
N PRO A 661 12.81 -6.82 -9.37
CA PRO A 661 13.26 -8.20 -9.54
C PRO A 661 14.51 -8.56 -8.74
N GLN A 662 15.28 -7.57 -8.29
CA GLN A 662 16.46 -7.73 -7.44
C GLN A 662 16.14 -7.58 -5.94
N THR A 663 14.85 -7.58 -5.57
CA THR A 663 14.41 -7.47 -4.18
C THR A 663 15.16 -8.45 -3.28
N ARG A 664 15.71 -7.92 -2.19
CA ARG A 664 16.35 -8.67 -1.11
C ARG A 664 15.63 -8.49 0.22
N TYR A 665 15.75 -9.48 1.08
CA TYR A 665 14.99 -9.58 2.33
C TYR A 665 15.85 -9.32 3.57
N LEU A 666 15.18 -9.17 4.72
CA LEU A 666 15.74 -8.80 6.03
C LEU A 666 16.16 -7.33 6.12
N HIS A 667 16.72 -6.95 7.27
CA HIS A 667 17.02 -5.55 7.60
C HIS A 667 18.13 -4.98 6.71
N ASP A 668 19.14 -5.75 6.33
CA ASP A 668 20.29 -5.29 5.55
C ASP A 668 20.29 -5.78 4.10
N GLY A 669 19.23 -6.46 3.66
CA GLY A 669 19.11 -7.01 2.31
C GLY A 669 20.05 -8.19 2.04
N ARG A 670 20.52 -8.91 3.06
CA ARG A 670 21.44 -10.05 2.82
C ARG A 670 20.80 -11.23 2.11
N ALA A 671 19.51 -11.49 2.36
CA ALA A 671 18.83 -12.69 1.85
C ALA A 671 18.29 -12.45 0.44
N ARG A 672 18.60 -13.35 -0.50
CA ARG A 672 18.16 -13.28 -1.91
C ARG A 672 16.76 -13.84 -2.13
N SER A 673 16.26 -14.62 -1.19
CA SER A 673 14.96 -15.29 -1.29
C SER A 673 14.29 -15.39 0.08
N ILE A 674 12.99 -15.66 0.08
CA ILE A 674 12.23 -15.96 1.29
C ILE A 674 12.79 -17.21 1.99
N GLU A 675 13.21 -18.22 1.23
CA GLU A 675 13.88 -19.41 1.77
C GLU A 675 15.14 -19.04 2.54
N GLU A 676 16.03 -18.23 1.93
CA GLU A 676 17.24 -17.76 2.58
C GLU A 676 16.91 -16.92 3.83
N ALA A 677 15.87 -16.08 3.77
CA ALA A 677 15.42 -15.29 4.92
C ALA A 677 14.94 -16.17 6.08
N ILE A 678 14.19 -17.24 5.80
CA ILE A 678 13.77 -18.22 6.83
C ILE A 678 15.01 -18.87 7.45
N LEU A 679 15.99 -19.29 6.64
CA LEU A 679 17.20 -19.95 7.12
C LEU A 679 18.09 -19.03 8.00
N TRP A 680 17.97 -17.72 7.85
CA TRP A 680 18.64 -16.74 8.71
C TRP A 680 18.02 -16.60 10.11
N HIS A 681 16.81 -17.12 10.36
CA HIS A 681 16.17 -17.02 11.68
C HIS A 681 16.97 -17.80 12.73
N GLY A 682 17.63 -17.08 13.64
CA GLY A 682 18.30 -17.62 14.82
C GLY A 682 17.59 -17.18 16.11
N GLY A 683 18.28 -17.32 17.25
CA GLY A 683 17.72 -16.90 18.54
C GLY A 683 16.38 -17.57 18.80
N GLN A 684 15.36 -16.78 19.11
CA GLN A 684 13.98 -17.24 19.32
C GLN A 684 13.36 -17.87 18.07
N GLY A 685 13.81 -17.50 16.86
CA GLY A 685 13.34 -18.08 15.60
C GLY A 685 13.96 -19.43 15.24
N SER A 686 14.94 -19.93 16.00
CA SER A 686 15.70 -21.14 15.65
C SER A 686 14.82 -22.38 15.55
N ALA A 687 13.87 -22.56 16.49
CA ALA A 687 13.01 -23.73 16.51
C ALA A 687 12.09 -23.78 15.28
N ALA A 688 11.54 -22.64 14.85
CA ALA A 688 10.72 -22.55 13.65
C ALA A 688 11.54 -22.80 12.37
N ARG A 689 12.74 -22.21 12.28
CA ARG A 689 13.69 -22.48 11.19
C ARG A 689 14.02 -23.97 11.10
N ASP A 690 14.32 -24.61 12.22
CA ASP A 690 14.76 -26.00 12.24
C ASP A 690 13.61 -26.95 11.87
N ARG A 691 12.38 -26.64 12.26
CA ARG A 691 11.17 -27.33 11.75
C ARG A 691 11.01 -27.17 10.25
N PHE A 692 11.16 -25.95 9.71
CA PHE A 692 11.15 -25.73 8.26
C PHE A 692 12.24 -26.55 7.55
N LYS A 693 13.47 -26.58 8.09
CA LYS A 693 14.56 -27.38 7.53
C LYS A 693 14.25 -28.88 7.53
N ALA A 694 13.54 -29.38 8.54
CA ALA A 694 13.16 -30.77 8.66
C ALA A 694 11.99 -31.18 7.74
N MET A 695 11.24 -30.23 7.18
CA MET A 695 10.16 -30.53 6.24
C MET A 695 10.71 -31.16 4.95
N PRO A 696 9.94 -32.06 4.29
CA PRO A 696 10.22 -32.48 2.92
C PRO A 696 10.38 -31.31 1.96
N ALA A 697 11.18 -31.47 0.91
CA ALA A 697 11.48 -30.39 -0.04
C ALA A 697 10.22 -29.77 -0.68
N ASP A 698 9.18 -30.57 -0.95
CA ASP A 698 7.93 -30.04 -1.49
C ASP A 698 7.13 -29.23 -0.46
N ASP A 699 7.05 -29.69 0.79
CA ASP A 699 6.44 -28.93 1.89
C ASP A 699 7.15 -27.58 2.11
N ARG A 700 8.49 -27.54 2.04
CA ARG A 700 9.24 -26.27 2.10
C ARG A 700 8.82 -25.30 1.00
N LYS A 701 8.66 -25.78 -0.24
CA LYS A 701 8.19 -24.96 -1.37
C LYS A 701 6.77 -24.44 -1.15
N GLN A 702 5.86 -25.28 -0.68
CA GLN A 702 4.48 -24.89 -0.42
C GLN A 702 4.39 -23.82 0.69
N LEU A 703 5.18 -23.93 1.75
CA LEU A 703 5.27 -22.87 2.78
C LEU A 703 5.78 -21.56 2.18
N ILE A 704 6.80 -21.59 1.32
CA ILE A 704 7.31 -20.40 0.63
C ILE A 704 6.24 -19.80 -0.30
N GLU A 705 5.50 -20.63 -1.02
CA GLU A 705 4.39 -20.19 -1.89
C GLU A 705 3.29 -19.50 -1.09
N PHE A 706 2.95 -20.01 0.10
CA PHE A 706 2.04 -19.32 1.02
C PHE A 706 2.57 -17.94 1.41
N VAL A 707 3.83 -17.81 1.82
CA VAL A 707 4.41 -16.51 2.18
C VAL A 707 4.45 -15.55 0.97
N LYS A 708 4.68 -16.07 -0.24
CA LYS A 708 4.58 -15.29 -1.49
C LYS A 708 3.14 -14.92 -1.85
N SER A 709 2.14 -15.60 -1.30
CA SER A 709 0.73 -15.32 -1.54
C SER A 709 0.23 -14.14 -0.70
N LEU A 710 0.95 -13.80 0.39
CA LEU A 710 0.63 -12.69 1.30
C LEU A 710 0.86 -11.31 0.69
#